data_AF-A0A959H386-F1
#
_entry.id   AF-A0A959H386-F1
#
_cell.length_a   1.000
_cell.length_b   1.000
_cell.length_c   1.000
_cell.angle_alpha   90.00
_cell.angle_beta   90.00
_cell.angle_gamma   90.00
#
_symmetry.space_group_name_H-M   'P 1'
#
loop_
_entity.id
_entity.type
_entity.pdbx_description
1 polymer ?
#
loop_
_entity_poly.entity_id
_entity_poly.type
_entity_poly.pdbx_seq_one_letter_code
_entity_poly.pdbx_strand_id
1 'polypeptide(L)'
;MDLKAYLSSEEFYGKLASRYNLNWDVSNYFRHSLSIGYNNYLGRFPLVLCGPIVRKTTAESVSIWIAMKEYREVGLKVYEDDEGSKGQEIAVDVESRTARLGYNLSVALVTAKPQDDKKFDAGKAYLYDLSFGNGDTLDTPGIIHNDPGTAEQEERITYPGCELPSFIIPPEKVRDLKVVHGSCRNVNGGGDDAMPILDDVLADSFNGRRPHQLLLTGDQIYADDVRYVHQHLLTDAGDLLLAGERIDAGTETYEDVWESDDTVLPKEVWAPQWREPLPLKEEGETVTTITAAGINLQTGNRGDFVREHANFTTTSNQGHLISLGEYFAMYLSVWSPVLWLRYFKLKTRMTGSDKVPPEPKDDPEIKKLKKQIREAASQAERATLQKQCEELWEKLEKERLAALMAVSAERLREFVQGLFKVRRALANIPTYMMFDDHETTDDWHVNRNWVRETYETPLGRRIMMNGLAAFAVFQAWGNIPEHFARDKPGGKLLDELERWVTHRCATPPWEEDKDTRPVKAICKLLNLPLDKAEAADLAHKLRTGDKAFTAAANTVQWYFDIQFPTHQLLATDARTFRSFPGKQYQPSVHLSDKAIEKQVPKTEENPELTLLISPCNLVTIPLFRNWLSVYLLPFFQYFTKFKRGDRHKLTAFDPDLADSWEVHSPAFEKMLARLASRVPEKDGKRHAKVVAVSGDVHFSFAARLQYWAEKPLGGNAAEHRLTMAHLTASAFKNEVGMFAVMHDIGYELANFISAEKKLPEPEIILGYPKPDSFSEEKAKEILLNTRWFPNYYPAMMQETPAMLPLPQMEEDLKVPKPDWFYRIDFVRGAKGSDYQADLPDPDPDPNPDQKWYHKVGSKLKKHYLYGKNSVAGRDIISRNSLAVLNFHWEGKGKVSGEALSKTAKTLKVDVEEVFPDPPFQIVIGEELMDVSKVETQGDFIHLTIAKRGDEGTTAAEHRLGAEVKIRQAVRQTHWLLEKELTEAEINLKPVEFLTYRVPLEDADPAYPKPELPLEENAVTP
;
A
#
# COMPACT_ATOMS: atom_id res chain seq x y z
N MET A 1 30.36 13.23 14.30
CA MET A 1 30.06 13.75 15.66
C MET A 1 29.71 12.56 16.54
N ASP A 2 30.24 12.47 17.76
CA ASP A 2 29.80 11.44 18.72
C ASP A 2 28.46 11.85 19.34
N LEU A 3 27.37 11.59 18.59
CA LEU A 3 26.01 11.88 19.01
C LEU A 3 25.70 11.15 20.34
N LYS A 4 26.27 9.95 20.56
CA LYS A 4 25.98 9.12 21.72
C LYS A 4 26.48 9.77 23.03
N ALA A 5 27.69 10.33 23.02
CA ALA A 5 28.23 11.06 24.17
C ALA A 5 27.50 12.38 24.47
N TYR A 6 26.90 13.00 23.46
CA TYR A 6 26.15 14.25 23.61
C TYR A 6 24.71 14.02 24.09
N LEU A 7 24.06 12.98 23.54
CA LEU A 7 22.72 12.51 23.93
C LEU A 7 22.69 11.88 25.34
N SER A 8 23.86 11.62 25.95
CA SER A 8 23.95 11.19 27.34
C SER A 8 24.06 12.32 28.37
N SER A 9 24.13 13.59 27.95
CA SER A 9 24.35 14.73 28.88
C SER A 9 23.04 15.25 29.52
N GLU A 10 22.92 15.18 30.85
CA GLU A 10 21.73 15.65 31.58
C GLU A 10 21.41 17.14 31.37
N GLU A 11 22.45 17.98 31.33
CA GLU A 11 22.31 19.44 31.23
C GLU A 11 21.66 19.88 29.90
N PHE A 12 21.91 19.14 28.81
CA PHE A 12 21.37 19.46 27.49
C PHE A 12 19.88 19.14 27.41
N TYR A 13 19.46 17.96 27.85
CA TYR A 13 18.05 17.56 27.83
C TYR A 13 17.19 18.38 28.77
N GLY A 14 17.71 18.80 29.94
CA GLY A 14 16.98 19.69 30.84
C GLY A 14 16.66 21.04 30.23
N LYS A 15 17.61 21.62 29.48
CA LYS A 15 17.40 22.87 28.75
C LYS A 15 16.43 22.70 27.57
N LEU A 16 16.50 21.57 26.85
CA LEU A 16 15.59 21.26 25.75
C LEU A 16 14.14 21.05 26.24
N ALA A 17 13.99 20.25 27.29
CA ALA A 17 12.70 19.93 27.91
C ALA A 17 12.00 21.19 28.43
N SER A 18 12.74 22.07 29.11
CA SER A 18 12.19 23.36 29.57
C SER A 18 11.84 24.31 28.42
N ARG A 19 12.66 24.35 27.36
CA ARG A 19 12.47 25.29 26.23
C ARG A 19 11.35 24.89 25.28
N TYR A 20 11.13 23.60 25.07
CA TYR A 20 10.16 23.05 24.12
C TYR A 20 9.01 22.30 24.79
N ASN A 21 8.93 22.35 26.13
CA ASN A 21 7.91 21.68 26.93
C ASN A 21 7.83 20.18 26.61
N LEU A 22 8.99 19.52 26.52
CA LEU A 22 9.10 18.06 26.33
C LEU A 22 9.09 17.38 27.70
N ASN A 23 8.34 16.29 27.86
CA ASN A 23 8.30 15.59 29.14
C ASN A 23 9.68 15.00 29.51
N TRP A 24 10.09 15.19 30.77
CA TRP A 24 11.41 14.78 31.28
C TRP A 24 11.64 13.26 31.22
N ASP A 25 10.56 12.48 31.33
CA ASP A 25 10.63 11.02 31.47
C ASP A 25 10.90 10.29 30.13
N VAL A 26 10.53 10.89 28.99
CA VAL A 26 10.90 10.39 27.63
C VAL A 26 12.42 10.36 27.47
N SER A 27 13.11 11.41 27.92
CA SER A 27 14.54 11.59 27.65
C SER A 27 15.43 10.66 28.49
N ASN A 28 15.08 10.40 29.75
CA ASN A 28 15.83 9.50 30.62
C ASN A 28 15.65 8.04 30.23
N TYR A 29 14.43 7.65 29.84
CA TYR A 29 14.18 6.31 29.32
C TYR A 29 14.86 6.12 27.96
N PHE A 30 14.77 7.10 27.05
CA PHE A 30 15.44 7.06 25.74
C PHE A 30 16.97 6.93 25.85
N ARG A 31 17.57 7.58 26.86
CA ARG A 31 18.99 7.47 27.20
C ARG A 31 19.36 6.06 27.70
N HIS A 32 18.46 5.41 28.45
CA HIS A 32 18.63 4.03 28.92
C HIS A 32 18.34 2.99 27.83
N SER A 33 17.29 3.14 27.03
CA SER A 33 16.95 2.18 25.97
C SER A 33 17.93 2.19 24.79
N LEU A 34 18.59 3.31 24.49
CA LEU A 34 19.70 3.36 23.52
C LEU A 34 21.03 2.85 24.09
N SER A 35 21.15 2.70 25.41
CA SER A 35 22.36 2.17 26.06
C SER A 35 22.23 0.69 26.45
N ILE A 36 21.02 0.20 26.70
CA ILE A 36 20.71 -1.21 26.98
C ILE A 36 20.37 -1.91 25.66
N GLY A 37 21.30 -2.69 25.12
CA GLY A 37 21.07 -3.49 23.92
C GLY A 37 20.00 -4.58 24.10
N TYR A 38 19.33 -4.94 23.02
CA TYR A 38 18.34 -6.03 22.94
C TYR A 38 18.83 -7.39 23.49
N ASN A 39 20.14 -7.60 23.56
CA ASN A 39 20.79 -8.83 24.01
C ASN A 39 20.44 -9.22 25.47
N ASN A 40 20.08 -8.26 26.33
CA ASN A 40 19.61 -8.54 27.70
C ASN A 40 18.12 -8.96 27.76
N TYR A 41 17.40 -8.91 26.63
CA TYR A 41 15.95 -9.11 26.56
C TYR A 41 15.49 -10.35 25.79
N LEU A 42 16.36 -11.02 25.02
CA LEU A 42 15.97 -12.17 24.19
C LEU A 42 15.28 -13.29 24.99
N GLY A 43 15.78 -13.58 26.19
CA GLY A 43 15.18 -14.58 27.09
C GLY A 43 13.77 -14.20 27.59
N ARG A 44 13.38 -12.93 27.47
CA ARG A 44 12.06 -12.41 27.89
C ARG A 44 11.05 -12.38 26.73
N PHE A 45 11.47 -12.58 25.49
CA PHE A 45 10.54 -12.66 24.37
C PHE A 45 9.82 -14.01 24.35
N PRO A 46 8.53 -14.04 23.97
CA PRO A 46 7.85 -15.30 23.66
C PRO A 46 8.53 -15.99 22.46
N LEU A 47 8.25 -17.28 22.27
CA LEU A 47 8.74 -18.04 21.12
C LEU A 47 8.36 -17.35 19.81
N VAL A 48 7.09 -16.97 19.67
CA VAL A 48 6.55 -16.35 18.46
C VAL A 48 6.82 -14.85 18.46
N LEU A 49 7.70 -14.42 17.56
CA LEU A 49 8.05 -13.02 17.35
C LEU A 49 7.00 -12.28 16.53
N CYS A 50 6.39 -12.93 15.54
CA CYS A 50 5.36 -12.35 14.69
C CYS A 50 4.42 -13.43 14.16
N GLY A 51 3.16 -13.06 13.92
CA GLY A 51 2.08 -13.96 13.58
C GLY A 51 1.41 -14.60 14.81
N PRO A 52 0.56 -15.62 14.60
CA PRO A 52 0.24 -16.22 13.30
C PRO A 52 -0.45 -15.23 12.33
N ILE A 53 -0.20 -15.37 11.03
CA ILE A 53 -0.89 -14.63 9.97
C ILE A 53 -1.58 -15.66 9.07
N VAL A 54 -2.89 -15.54 8.93
CA VAL A 54 -3.65 -16.38 8.00
C VAL A 54 -3.36 -15.92 6.58
N ARG A 55 -2.88 -16.84 5.74
CA ARG A 55 -2.48 -16.57 4.36
C ARG A 55 -3.46 -17.21 3.39
N LYS A 56 -2.97 -17.80 2.30
CA LYS A 56 -3.79 -18.46 1.28
C LYS A 56 -4.78 -19.43 1.92
N THR A 57 -6.06 -19.14 1.73
CA THR A 57 -7.18 -19.90 2.28
C THR A 57 -8.19 -20.13 1.18
N THR A 58 -8.30 -21.36 0.69
CA THR A 58 -9.24 -21.79 -0.34
C THR A 58 -10.09 -22.95 0.17
N ALA A 59 -11.04 -23.43 -0.62
CA ALA A 59 -11.79 -24.65 -0.29
C ALA A 59 -10.89 -25.90 -0.15
N GLU A 60 -9.66 -25.86 -0.64
CA GLU A 60 -8.76 -27.02 -0.68
C GLU A 60 -7.64 -26.96 0.35
N SER A 61 -7.31 -25.77 0.88
CA SER A 61 -6.20 -25.62 1.81
C SER A 61 -6.23 -24.31 2.56
N VAL A 62 -5.61 -24.29 3.73
CA VAL A 62 -5.30 -23.08 4.49
C VAL A 62 -3.83 -23.07 4.83
N SER A 63 -3.19 -21.91 4.72
CA SER A 63 -1.78 -21.70 5.05
C SER A 63 -1.63 -20.66 6.16
N ILE A 64 -0.83 -20.95 7.17
CA ILE A 64 -0.54 -20.04 8.29
C ILE A 64 0.95 -19.74 8.31
N TRP A 65 1.29 -18.45 8.31
CA TRP A 65 2.66 -17.96 8.40
C TRP A 65 3.00 -17.53 9.83
N ILE A 66 4.19 -17.85 10.30
CA ILE A 66 4.65 -17.52 11.65
C ILE A 66 6.17 -17.34 11.73
N ALA A 67 6.62 -16.37 12.53
CA ALA A 67 8.05 -16.16 12.81
C ALA A 67 8.35 -16.40 14.29
N MET A 68 9.44 -17.11 14.55
CA MET A 68 9.84 -17.60 15.87
C MET A 68 11.28 -17.22 16.19
N LYS A 69 11.59 -17.05 17.47
CA LYS A 69 12.95 -16.70 17.93
C LYS A 69 13.94 -17.86 17.85
N GLU A 70 13.47 -19.07 17.61
CA GLU A 70 14.31 -20.27 17.48
C GLU A 70 13.63 -21.25 16.52
N TYR A 71 14.39 -22.23 16.03
CA TYR A 71 13.86 -23.24 15.11
C TYR A 71 12.93 -24.22 15.85
N ARG A 72 11.71 -24.38 15.33
CA ARG A 72 10.77 -25.42 15.74
C ARG A 72 10.12 -26.03 14.50
N GLU A 73 9.83 -27.33 14.58
CA GLU A 73 8.89 -27.95 13.65
C GLU A 73 7.49 -27.49 14.05
N VAL A 74 6.76 -26.92 13.08
CA VAL A 74 5.42 -26.38 13.30
C VAL A 74 4.42 -27.28 12.58
N GLY A 75 3.41 -27.74 13.32
CA GLY A 75 2.26 -28.46 12.78
C GLY A 75 1.02 -27.57 12.78
N LEU A 76 0.05 -27.86 11.91
CA LEU A 76 -1.19 -27.12 11.79
C LEU A 76 -2.37 -28.08 11.84
N LYS A 77 -3.33 -27.78 12.70
CA LYS A 77 -4.60 -28.50 12.77
C LYS A 77 -5.77 -27.55 12.63
N VAL A 78 -6.80 -27.97 11.92
CA VAL A 78 -8.02 -27.20 11.70
C VAL A 78 -9.22 -27.97 12.20
N TYR A 79 -10.13 -27.25 12.85
CA TYR A 79 -11.34 -27.77 13.47
C TYR A 79 -12.56 -27.05 12.93
N GLU A 80 -13.69 -27.73 12.92
CA GLU A 80 -14.98 -27.05 12.80
C GLU A 80 -15.17 -26.08 13.96
N ASP A 81 -15.80 -24.95 13.66
CA ASP A 81 -16.21 -23.96 14.65
C ASP A 81 -17.59 -24.35 15.22
N ASP A 82 -17.63 -24.72 16.50
CA ASP A 82 -18.86 -25.01 17.26
C ASP A 82 -19.13 -23.84 18.22
N GLU A 83 -19.67 -22.75 17.66
CA GLU A 83 -19.98 -21.50 18.38
C GLU A 83 -18.78 -20.93 19.17
N GLY A 84 -17.60 -20.92 18.56
CA GLY A 84 -16.35 -20.44 19.15
C GLY A 84 -15.53 -21.53 19.86
N SER A 85 -16.08 -22.74 20.01
CA SER A 85 -15.39 -23.87 20.63
C SER A 85 -14.85 -24.85 19.59
N LYS A 86 -13.82 -25.61 19.98
CA LYS A 86 -13.19 -26.60 19.12
C LYS A 86 -14.10 -27.79 18.83
N GLY A 87 -14.60 -27.89 17.60
CA GLY A 87 -15.37 -29.02 17.09
C GLY A 87 -14.50 -30.18 16.59
N GLN A 88 -14.99 -30.89 15.56
CA GLN A 88 -14.28 -32.00 14.94
C GLN A 88 -13.00 -31.53 14.22
N GLU A 89 -11.90 -32.28 14.35
CA GLU A 89 -10.71 -32.10 13.52
C GLU A 89 -11.02 -32.49 12.06
N ILE A 90 -10.80 -31.56 11.13
CA ILE A 90 -11.18 -31.74 9.72
C ILE A 90 -10.00 -31.63 8.76
N ALA A 91 -8.91 -30.99 9.18
CA ALA A 91 -7.72 -30.84 8.38
C ALA A 91 -6.47 -30.95 9.25
N VAL A 92 -5.44 -31.54 8.67
CA VAL A 92 -4.11 -31.67 9.26
C VAL A 92 -3.08 -31.15 8.27
N ASP A 93 -1.93 -30.78 8.78
CA ASP A 93 -0.81 -30.35 7.97
C ASP A 93 -0.40 -31.46 6.99
N VAL A 94 -0.16 -31.04 5.75
CA VAL A 94 0.37 -31.89 4.68
C VAL A 94 1.68 -31.36 4.13
N GLU A 95 1.94 -30.07 4.35
CA GLU A 95 3.16 -29.39 3.94
C GLU A 95 3.54 -28.38 5.02
N SER A 96 4.69 -28.60 5.62
CA SER A 96 5.28 -27.70 6.60
C SER A 96 6.71 -27.37 6.19
N ARG A 97 7.06 -26.09 6.20
CA ARG A 97 8.45 -25.68 6.01
C ARG A 97 8.80 -24.58 7.00
N THR A 98 9.83 -24.85 7.79
CA THR A 98 10.51 -23.86 8.63
C THR A 98 11.87 -23.56 8.02
N ALA A 99 12.12 -22.30 7.68
CA ALA A 99 13.42 -21.80 7.23
C ALA A 99 14.16 -21.16 8.43
N ARG A 100 15.41 -21.54 8.65
CA ARG A 100 16.27 -20.90 9.66
C ARG A 100 16.92 -19.67 9.05
N LEU A 101 16.41 -18.49 9.40
CA LEU A 101 16.81 -17.22 8.81
C LEU A 101 17.63 -16.36 9.77
N GLY A 102 18.25 -16.99 10.77
CA GLY A 102 19.05 -16.38 11.82
C GLY A 102 19.29 -17.40 12.93
N TYR A 103 20.19 -17.09 13.86
CA TYR A 103 20.27 -17.90 15.08
C TYR A 103 19.03 -17.70 15.95
N ASN A 104 18.55 -16.44 16.02
CA ASN A 104 17.40 -16.02 16.81
C ASN A 104 16.18 -15.73 15.93
N LEU A 105 16.11 -16.32 14.73
CA LEU A 105 15.01 -16.16 13.81
C LEU A 105 14.81 -17.42 12.96
N SER A 106 13.62 -18.01 13.07
CA SER A 106 13.12 -18.96 12.11
C SER A 106 11.73 -18.52 11.64
N VAL A 107 11.38 -18.85 10.40
CA VAL A 107 10.09 -18.52 9.81
C VAL A 107 9.48 -19.78 9.25
N ALA A 108 8.23 -20.05 9.61
CA ALA A 108 7.50 -21.21 9.13
C ALA A 108 6.27 -20.79 8.32
N LEU A 109 6.00 -21.56 7.27
CA LEU A 109 4.71 -21.60 6.61
C LEU A 109 4.20 -23.04 6.67
N VAL A 110 3.01 -23.21 7.22
CA VAL A 110 2.36 -24.51 7.40
C VAL A 110 1.03 -24.52 6.67
N THR A 111 0.78 -25.59 5.92
CA THR A 111 -0.39 -25.73 5.08
C THR A 111 -1.15 -27.01 5.43
N ALA A 112 -2.42 -26.85 5.78
CA ALA A 112 -3.34 -27.94 6.07
C ALA A 112 -4.34 -28.13 4.93
N LYS A 113 -4.69 -29.39 4.67
CA LYS A 113 -5.74 -29.77 3.70
C LYS A 113 -6.82 -30.60 4.40
N PRO A 114 -8.10 -30.46 4.02
CA PRO A 114 -9.16 -31.29 4.57
C PRO A 114 -8.87 -32.79 4.35
N GLN A 115 -9.26 -33.61 5.32
CA GLN A 115 -9.09 -35.08 5.27
C GLN A 115 -10.11 -35.74 4.31
N ASP A 116 -9.84 -36.98 3.91
CA ASP A 116 -10.75 -37.83 3.11
C ASP A 116 -11.24 -37.22 1.78
N ASP A 117 -10.38 -36.46 1.08
CA ASP A 117 -10.71 -35.73 -0.16
C ASP A 117 -11.89 -34.74 -0.03
N LYS A 118 -12.21 -34.31 1.19
CA LYS A 118 -13.22 -33.27 1.44
C LYS A 118 -12.68 -31.89 1.05
N LYS A 119 -13.60 -30.91 1.02
CA LYS A 119 -13.29 -29.49 0.87
C LYS A 119 -13.82 -28.73 2.08
N PHE A 120 -13.21 -27.60 2.41
CA PHE A 120 -13.82 -26.66 3.35
C PHE A 120 -15.09 -26.08 2.70
N ASP A 121 -16.18 -26.11 3.45
CA ASP A 121 -17.47 -25.53 3.02
C ASP A 121 -17.37 -24.01 2.84
N ALA A 122 -17.94 -23.52 1.75
CA ALA A 122 -18.00 -22.10 1.44
C ALA A 122 -18.85 -21.33 2.47
N GLY A 123 -18.40 -20.13 2.85
CA GLY A 123 -19.07 -19.27 3.83
C GLY A 123 -19.00 -19.75 5.28
N LYS A 124 -18.29 -20.85 5.56
CA LYS A 124 -18.15 -21.41 6.91
C LYS A 124 -16.84 -20.95 7.57
N ALA A 125 -16.92 -20.69 8.88
CA ALA A 125 -15.77 -20.39 9.72
C ALA A 125 -15.13 -21.67 10.25
N TYR A 126 -13.82 -21.61 10.47
CA TYR A 126 -13.02 -22.71 11.00
C TYR A 126 -12.03 -22.18 12.02
N LEU A 127 -11.71 -23.01 13.01
CA LEU A 127 -10.71 -22.71 14.04
C LEU A 127 -9.40 -23.42 13.71
N TYR A 128 -8.26 -22.84 14.09
CA TYR A 128 -6.97 -23.48 13.90
C TYR A 128 -6.08 -23.39 15.13
N ASP A 129 -5.21 -24.39 15.28
CA ASP A 129 -4.17 -24.41 16.30
C ASP A 129 -2.82 -24.81 15.68
N LEU A 130 -1.75 -24.31 16.26
CA LEU A 130 -0.37 -24.61 15.86
C LEU A 130 0.33 -25.39 16.96
N SER A 131 1.02 -26.46 16.58
CA SER A 131 1.87 -27.22 17.49
C SER A 131 3.34 -26.90 17.26
N PHE A 132 4.13 -26.75 18.31
CA PHE A 132 5.56 -26.34 18.24
C PHE A 132 6.54 -27.45 18.67
N GLY A 133 6.08 -28.70 18.66
CA GLY A 133 6.77 -29.85 19.27
C GLY A 133 6.53 -29.94 20.78
N ASN A 134 6.89 -31.07 21.40
CA ASN A 134 6.78 -31.33 22.84
C ASN A 134 5.37 -31.17 23.47
N GLY A 135 4.31 -31.04 22.67
CA GLY A 135 2.95 -30.79 23.14
C GLY A 135 2.61 -29.30 23.29
N ASP A 136 3.53 -28.39 22.95
CA ASP A 136 3.31 -26.95 23.02
C ASP A 136 2.36 -26.48 21.91
N THR A 137 1.41 -25.61 22.28
CA THR A 137 0.40 -25.02 21.40
C THR A 137 0.36 -23.50 21.50
N LEU A 138 -0.52 -22.82 20.75
CA LEU A 138 -0.67 -21.36 20.81
C LEU A 138 -0.97 -20.80 22.21
N ASP A 139 -1.68 -21.55 23.05
CA ASP A 139 -2.06 -21.15 24.41
C ASP A 139 -1.02 -21.55 25.48
N THR A 140 0.07 -22.23 25.07
CA THR A 140 1.12 -22.60 26.03
C THR A 140 1.90 -21.35 26.49
N PRO A 141 2.12 -21.16 27.81
CA PRO A 141 2.89 -20.03 28.32
C PRO A 141 4.29 -19.96 27.70
N GLY A 142 4.66 -18.77 27.26
CA GLY A 142 5.91 -18.51 26.55
C GLY A 142 5.83 -18.69 25.03
N ILE A 143 4.72 -19.17 24.44
CA ILE A 143 4.59 -19.32 22.98
C ILE A 143 4.16 -18.02 22.30
N ILE A 144 2.92 -17.56 22.55
CA ILE A 144 2.42 -16.25 22.09
C ILE A 144 2.56 -15.20 23.20
N HIS A 145 2.15 -15.56 24.41
CA HIS A 145 2.19 -14.74 25.62
C HIS A 145 3.07 -15.40 26.66
N ASN A 146 3.88 -14.62 27.38
CA ASN A 146 4.68 -15.16 28.48
C ASN A 146 3.79 -15.76 29.58
N ASP A 147 2.66 -15.12 29.88
CA ASP A 147 1.60 -15.65 30.74
C ASP A 147 0.22 -15.33 30.12
N PRO A 148 -0.41 -16.29 29.43
CA PRO A 148 -1.72 -16.13 28.80
C PRO A 148 -2.83 -15.75 29.80
N GLY A 149 -2.71 -16.15 31.07
CA GLY A 149 -3.70 -15.87 32.12
C GLY A 149 -3.75 -14.39 32.54
N THR A 150 -2.67 -13.65 32.26
CA THR A 150 -2.57 -12.20 32.57
C THR A 150 -2.72 -11.30 31.36
N ALA A 151 -2.75 -11.88 30.14
CA ALA A 151 -2.92 -11.13 28.91
C ALA A 151 -4.32 -10.50 28.85
N GLU A 152 -4.36 -9.19 28.68
CA GLU A 152 -5.60 -8.47 28.42
C GLU A 152 -6.25 -8.95 27.12
N GLN A 153 -7.57 -8.84 27.01
CA GLN A 153 -8.30 -9.36 25.86
C GLN A 153 -7.81 -8.78 24.53
N GLU A 154 -7.41 -7.51 24.49
CA GLU A 154 -6.90 -6.83 23.30
C GLU A 154 -5.52 -7.33 22.86
N GLU A 155 -4.75 -7.94 23.77
CA GLU A 155 -3.44 -8.50 23.46
C GLU A 155 -3.53 -9.92 22.89
N ARG A 156 -4.63 -10.63 23.20
CA ARG A 156 -4.87 -12.01 22.73
C ARG A 156 -5.06 -12.04 21.22
N ILE A 157 -4.72 -13.17 20.61
CA ILE A 157 -4.96 -13.43 19.18
C ILE A 157 -6.35 -13.99 18.89
N THR A 158 -7.19 -14.19 19.90
CA THR A 158 -8.57 -14.67 19.77
C THR A 158 -9.57 -13.58 20.10
N TYR A 159 -10.76 -13.67 19.50
CA TYR A 159 -11.88 -12.79 19.84
C TYR A 159 -12.66 -13.34 21.05
N PRO A 160 -13.39 -12.48 21.78
CA PRO A 160 -14.19 -12.92 22.93
C PRO A 160 -15.16 -14.04 22.56
N GLY A 161 -15.14 -15.13 23.35
CA GLY A 161 -15.98 -16.30 23.10
C GLY A 161 -15.33 -17.38 22.23
N CYS A 162 -14.14 -17.14 21.68
CA CYS A 162 -13.42 -18.14 20.88
C CYS A 162 -12.24 -18.75 21.62
N GLU A 163 -12.16 -20.07 21.60
CA GLU A 163 -11.04 -20.83 22.16
C GLU A 163 -9.76 -20.69 21.34
N LEU A 164 -9.89 -20.54 20.01
CA LEU A 164 -8.79 -20.54 19.05
C LEU A 164 -8.96 -19.42 18.01
N PRO A 165 -7.87 -18.98 17.35
CA PRO A 165 -7.97 -18.10 16.20
C PRO A 165 -8.66 -18.83 15.04
N SER A 166 -9.18 -18.05 14.09
CA SER A 166 -10.13 -18.57 13.10
C SER A 166 -9.89 -18.03 11.69
N PHE A 167 -10.55 -18.62 10.70
CA PHE A 167 -10.64 -18.05 9.35
C PHE A 167 -12.01 -18.38 8.76
N ILE A 168 -12.35 -17.78 7.62
CA ILE A 168 -13.61 -18.05 6.91
C ILE A 168 -13.32 -18.32 5.44
N ILE A 169 -13.98 -19.33 4.88
CA ILE A 169 -13.93 -19.59 3.42
C ILE A 169 -14.86 -18.60 2.73
N PRO A 170 -14.43 -17.96 1.61
CA PRO A 170 -15.32 -17.13 0.82
C PRO A 170 -16.65 -17.85 0.48
N PRO A 171 -17.79 -17.13 0.46
CA PRO A 171 -19.09 -17.73 0.20
C PRO A 171 -19.22 -18.21 -1.25
N GLU A 172 -20.33 -18.90 -1.56
CA GLU A 172 -20.66 -19.35 -2.94
C GLU A 172 -21.27 -18.26 -3.81
N LYS A 173 -21.78 -17.18 -3.21
CA LYS A 173 -22.40 -16.06 -3.91
C LYS A 173 -21.65 -14.77 -3.67
N VAL A 174 -21.36 -14.02 -4.73
CA VAL A 174 -20.58 -12.78 -4.61
C VAL A 174 -21.28 -11.74 -3.75
N ARG A 175 -22.62 -11.72 -3.72
CA ARG A 175 -23.37 -10.78 -2.86
C ARG A 175 -23.03 -10.90 -1.36
N ASP A 176 -22.62 -12.08 -0.92
CA ASP A 176 -22.31 -12.37 0.47
C ASP A 176 -20.81 -12.14 0.75
N LEU A 177 -20.00 -11.94 -0.30
CA LEU A 177 -18.57 -11.66 -0.20
C LEU A 177 -18.33 -10.27 0.38
N LYS A 178 -17.33 -10.21 1.26
CA LYS A 178 -16.81 -8.98 1.85
C LYS A 178 -15.30 -9.00 1.82
N VAL A 179 -14.69 -7.97 1.25
CA VAL A 179 -13.24 -7.84 1.08
C VAL A 179 -12.79 -6.52 1.69
N VAL A 180 -11.68 -6.53 2.40
CA VAL A 180 -11.05 -5.31 2.92
C VAL A 180 -9.79 -5.04 2.12
N HIS A 181 -9.49 -3.77 1.82
CA HIS A 181 -8.23 -3.44 1.14
C HIS A 181 -7.65 -2.08 1.53
N GLY A 182 -6.34 -1.95 1.29
CA GLY A 182 -5.64 -0.67 1.18
C GLY A 182 -4.10 -0.78 1.17
N SER A 183 -3.42 0.37 1.20
CA SER A 183 -1.95 0.48 1.09
C SER A 183 -1.35 1.65 1.90
N CYS A 184 -0.06 1.93 1.68
CA CYS A 184 0.72 3.06 2.22
C CYS A 184 0.66 3.18 3.75
N ARG A 185 1.17 2.15 4.42
CA ARG A 185 1.25 2.08 5.89
C ARG A 185 2.63 2.52 6.38
N ASN A 186 2.94 3.81 6.23
CA ASN A 186 4.21 4.36 6.70
C ASN A 186 4.26 4.45 8.23
N VAL A 187 5.10 3.62 8.86
CA VAL A 187 5.33 3.60 10.32
C VAL A 187 5.74 4.97 10.86
N ASN A 188 6.50 5.73 10.06
CA ASN A 188 7.01 7.06 10.40
C ASN A 188 6.15 8.21 9.87
N GLY A 189 5.02 7.87 9.23
CA GLY A 189 4.05 8.81 8.65
C GLY A 189 3.42 9.74 9.68
N GLY A 190 2.78 10.79 9.18
CA GLY A 190 2.18 11.85 10.00
C GLY A 190 0.94 11.42 10.79
N GLY A 191 0.08 10.62 10.17
CA GLY A 191 -1.28 10.41 10.65
C GLY A 191 -1.45 9.12 11.40
N ASP A 192 -2.68 8.85 11.80
CA ASP A 192 -3.02 7.69 12.61
C ASP A 192 -3.00 6.40 11.80
N ASP A 193 -2.67 5.26 12.41
CA ASP A 193 -2.71 3.98 11.69
C ASP A 193 -4.16 3.54 11.49
N ALA A 194 -4.60 3.34 10.25
CA ALA A 194 -5.95 2.82 9.96
C ALA A 194 -6.05 1.30 10.09
N MET A 195 -4.93 0.56 10.08
CA MET A 195 -4.95 -0.91 10.13
C MET A 195 -5.63 -1.49 11.39
N PRO A 196 -5.48 -0.92 12.61
CA PRO A 196 -6.20 -1.37 13.80
C PRO A 196 -7.72 -1.38 13.67
N ILE A 197 -8.30 -0.57 12.78
CA ILE A 197 -9.76 -0.55 12.50
C ILE A 197 -10.26 -1.93 12.08
N LEU A 198 -9.44 -2.70 11.35
CA LEU A 198 -9.83 -4.02 10.87
C LEU A 198 -10.20 -4.95 12.02
N ASP A 199 -9.51 -4.83 13.16
CA ASP A 199 -9.78 -5.65 14.34
C ASP A 199 -11.16 -5.34 14.92
N ASP A 200 -11.54 -4.07 14.99
CA ASP A 200 -12.86 -3.65 15.46
C ASP A 200 -13.96 -4.08 14.48
N VAL A 201 -13.72 -3.92 13.16
CA VAL A 201 -14.63 -4.42 12.12
C VAL A 201 -14.83 -5.93 12.23
N LEU A 202 -13.78 -6.69 12.50
CA LEU A 202 -13.85 -8.14 12.71
C LEU A 202 -14.57 -8.50 14.02
N ALA A 203 -14.30 -7.78 15.11
CA ALA A 203 -14.96 -8.01 16.40
C ALA A 203 -16.47 -7.79 16.32
N ASP A 204 -16.90 -6.67 15.74
CA ASP A 204 -18.31 -6.30 15.63
C ASP A 204 -19.11 -7.24 14.72
N SER A 205 -18.43 -7.86 13.75
CA SER A 205 -19.03 -8.76 12.78
C SER A 205 -18.72 -10.24 13.03
N PHE A 206 -18.09 -10.56 14.17
CA PHE A 206 -17.51 -11.88 14.44
C PHE A 206 -18.55 -13.00 14.38
N ASN A 207 -19.70 -12.81 15.04
CA ASN A 207 -20.83 -13.75 15.05
C ASN A 207 -21.78 -13.56 13.85
N GLY A 208 -21.31 -12.96 12.76
CA GLY A 208 -22.09 -12.61 11.57
C GLY A 208 -21.29 -12.69 10.27
N ARG A 209 -21.62 -11.84 9.28
CA ARG A 209 -20.89 -11.75 8.00
C ARG A 209 -19.61 -10.91 8.15
N ARG A 210 -18.58 -11.41 8.84
CA ARG A 210 -17.27 -10.75 8.91
C ARG A 210 -16.56 -10.71 7.55
N PRO A 211 -15.60 -9.80 7.32
CA PRO A 211 -14.83 -9.80 6.08
C PRO A 211 -14.07 -11.11 5.86
N HIS A 212 -14.00 -11.53 4.59
CA HIS A 212 -13.46 -12.85 4.21
C HIS A 212 -12.00 -12.79 3.80
N GLN A 213 -11.55 -11.65 3.28
CA GLN A 213 -10.21 -11.46 2.72
C GLN A 213 -9.73 -10.05 3.00
N LEU A 214 -8.44 -9.91 3.34
CA LEU A 214 -7.70 -8.66 3.36
C LEU A 214 -6.73 -8.62 2.18
N LEU A 215 -6.82 -7.59 1.35
CA LEU A 215 -5.93 -7.33 0.22
C LEU A 215 -5.08 -6.10 0.53
N LEU A 216 -3.79 -6.28 0.77
CA LEU A 216 -2.84 -5.17 0.89
C LEU A 216 -2.19 -4.93 -0.46
N THR A 217 -2.47 -3.78 -1.06
CA THR A 217 -2.16 -3.55 -2.47
C THR A 217 -0.76 -3.01 -2.71
N GLY A 218 -0.04 -2.55 -1.69
CA GLY A 218 1.31 -1.98 -1.82
C GLY A 218 1.77 -1.30 -0.54
N ASP A 219 3.04 -0.88 -0.47
CA ASP A 219 3.63 -0.08 0.62
C ASP A 219 3.31 -0.55 2.04
N GLN A 220 3.61 -1.83 2.31
CA GLN A 220 3.41 -2.38 3.65
C GLN A 220 4.51 -2.00 4.63
N ILE A 221 5.70 -1.70 4.12
CA ILE A 221 6.82 -1.11 4.86
C ILE A 221 7.39 0.07 4.07
N TYR A 222 8.15 0.92 4.74
CA TYR A 222 8.89 2.02 4.11
C TYR A 222 10.37 1.85 4.44
N ALA A 223 11.11 1.29 3.50
CA ALA A 223 12.54 1.02 3.65
C ALA A 223 13.39 2.29 3.55
N ASP A 224 12.83 3.35 2.98
CA ASP A 224 13.53 4.56 2.58
C ASP A 224 12.97 5.84 3.24
N ASP A 225 11.96 5.70 4.09
CA ASP A 225 11.51 6.73 5.03
C ASP A 225 11.59 6.23 6.48
N VAL A 226 12.83 5.99 6.93
CA VAL A 226 13.10 5.49 8.28
C VAL A 226 13.71 6.59 9.14
N ARG A 227 12.98 7.04 10.17
CA ARG A 227 13.48 8.05 11.11
C ARG A 227 14.54 7.49 12.04
N TYR A 228 15.40 8.36 12.57
CA TYR A 228 16.55 8.00 13.40
C TYR A 228 16.24 6.98 14.51
N VAL A 229 15.20 7.23 15.30
CA VAL A 229 14.82 6.34 16.41
C VAL A 229 14.48 4.94 15.91
N HIS A 230 13.63 4.87 14.88
CA HIS A 230 13.20 3.62 14.29
C HIS A 230 14.40 2.88 13.68
N GLN A 231 15.26 3.58 12.94
CA GLN A 231 16.44 3.00 12.30
C GLN A 231 17.38 2.34 13.32
N HIS A 232 17.63 2.99 14.47
CA HIS A 232 18.47 2.42 15.53
C HIS A 232 17.86 1.15 16.11
N LEU A 233 16.55 1.16 16.40
CA LEU A 233 15.83 -0.02 16.91
C LEU A 233 15.89 -1.18 15.91
N LEU A 234 15.70 -0.90 14.63
CA LEU A 234 15.76 -1.91 13.56
C LEU A 234 17.17 -2.47 13.37
N THR A 235 18.20 -1.63 13.49
CA THR A 235 19.60 -2.07 13.42
C THR A 235 19.88 -3.05 14.56
N ASP A 236 19.54 -2.67 15.80
CA ASP A 236 19.82 -3.50 16.98
C ASP A 236 18.98 -4.78 16.99
N ALA A 237 17.71 -4.71 16.58
CA ALA A 237 16.85 -5.87 16.44
C ALA A 237 17.34 -6.80 15.32
N GLY A 238 17.75 -6.26 14.18
CA GLY A 238 18.30 -7.03 13.06
C GLY A 238 19.59 -7.75 13.45
N ASP A 239 20.50 -7.05 14.13
CA ASP A 239 21.73 -7.63 14.67
C ASP A 239 21.41 -8.74 15.68
N LEU A 240 20.39 -8.57 16.55
CA LEU A 240 19.95 -9.62 17.48
C LEU A 240 19.41 -10.86 16.75
N LEU A 241 18.49 -10.67 15.81
CA LEU A 241 17.86 -11.77 15.07
C LEU A 241 18.90 -12.66 14.37
N LEU A 242 19.97 -12.02 13.90
CA LEU A 242 21.02 -12.63 13.09
C LEU A 242 22.35 -12.81 13.85
N ALA A 243 22.38 -12.59 15.17
CA ALA A 243 23.56 -12.81 16.00
C ALA A 243 23.95 -14.30 16.04
N GLY A 244 25.25 -14.63 16.16
CA GLY A 244 25.73 -16.01 16.35
C GLY A 244 25.58 -16.54 17.79
N GLU A 245 26.13 -17.73 18.07
CA GLU A 245 26.09 -18.36 19.41
C GLU A 245 26.74 -17.50 20.51
N ARG A 246 26.22 -17.64 21.74
CA ARG A 246 26.77 -17.03 22.96
C ARG A 246 28.22 -17.47 23.14
N ILE A 247 29.14 -16.51 23.23
CA ILE A 247 30.51 -16.79 23.70
C ILE A 247 30.44 -16.75 25.23
N ASP A 248 30.62 -17.90 25.88
CA ASP A 248 30.77 -17.98 27.33
C ASP A 248 32.05 -17.25 27.77
N ALA A 249 31.90 -16.00 28.20
CA ALA A 249 32.82 -15.38 29.15
C ALA A 249 32.33 -15.75 30.56
N GLY A 250 33.26 -16.11 31.44
CA GLY A 250 32.99 -16.77 32.72
C GLY A 250 31.88 -16.16 33.58
N THR A 251 31.19 -17.06 34.28
CA THR A 251 29.98 -16.88 35.08
C THR A 251 30.05 -15.85 36.22
N GLU A 252 29.15 -14.86 36.19
CA GLU A 252 28.38 -14.39 37.35
C GLU A 252 26.91 -14.26 36.96
N THR A 253 25.99 -14.63 37.86
CA THR A 253 24.54 -14.76 37.59
C THR A 253 23.82 -13.40 37.58
N TYR A 254 22.94 -13.24 36.59
CA TYR A 254 22.16 -12.02 36.28
C TYR A 254 21.25 -11.52 37.43
N GLU A 255 21.01 -12.35 38.44
CA GLU A 255 20.11 -12.06 39.56
C GLU A 255 20.73 -11.14 40.61
N ASP A 256 22.07 -11.05 40.70
CA ASP A 256 22.76 -10.26 41.72
C ASP A 256 22.95 -8.76 41.35
N VAL A 257 22.67 -8.36 40.10
CA VAL A 257 22.98 -7.00 39.58
C VAL A 257 21.77 -6.06 39.59
N TRP A 258 20.55 -6.58 39.73
CA TRP A 258 19.32 -5.75 39.67
C TRP A 258 19.00 -5.01 40.98
N GLU A 259 19.58 -5.41 42.11
CA GLU A 259 19.28 -4.80 43.42
C GLU A 259 20.28 -3.71 43.85
N SER A 260 21.39 -3.52 43.12
CA SER A 260 22.41 -2.52 43.48
C SER A 260 22.73 -1.59 42.31
N ASP A 261 22.15 -0.39 42.36
CA ASP A 261 22.58 0.81 41.63
C ASP A 261 22.60 0.67 40.09
N ASP A 262 21.60 1.26 39.42
CA ASP A 262 21.34 1.27 37.96
C ASP A 262 22.46 1.88 37.08
N THR A 263 23.65 2.13 37.63
CA THR A 263 24.75 2.86 36.97
C THR A 263 25.92 1.98 36.52
N VAL A 264 25.90 0.66 36.79
CA VAL A 264 27.01 -0.23 36.40
C VAL A 264 26.50 -1.46 35.65
N LEU A 265 26.43 -1.36 34.31
CA LEU A 265 26.36 -2.56 33.47
C LEU A 265 27.76 -3.23 33.41
N PRO A 266 27.89 -4.54 33.67
CA PRO A 266 29.12 -5.26 33.36
C PRO A 266 29.40 -5.19 31.84
N LYS A 267 30.68 -5.14 31.48
CA LYS A 267 31.20 -5.02 30.09
C LYS A 267 30.95 -6.24 29.20
N GLU A 268 30.09 -7.17 29.61
CA GLU A 268 29.82 -8.42 28.90
C GLU A 268 28.74 -8.22 27.85
N VAL A 269 29.17 -7.64 26.72
CA VAL A 269 28.31 -7.41 25.56
C VAL A 269 28.37 -8.66 24.70
N TRP A 270 27.22 -9.27 24.40
CA TRP A 270 27.04 -10.08 23.19
C TRP A 270 27.51 -9.22 22.01
N ALA A 271 28.75 -9.40 21.56
CA ALA A 271 29.17 -8.77 20.33
C ALA A 271 28.41 -9.50 19.21
N PRO A 272 27.55 -8.83 18.43
CA PRO A 272 26.92 -9.47 17.29
C PRO A 272 28.03 -10.03 16.41
N GLN A 273 28.14 -11.36 16.35
CA GLN A 273 29.15 -12.05 15.55
C GLN A 273 28.96 -11.76 14.07
N TRP A 274 27.76 -11.36 13.66
CA TRP A 274 27.46 -10.94 12.31
C TRP A 274 27.04 -9.48 12.27
N ARG A 275 27.84 -8.68 11.56
CA ARG A 275 27.41 -7.41 10.96
C ARG A 275 27.54 -7.59 9.46
N GLU A 276 26.43 -7.44 8.73
CA GLU A 276 26.45 -7.68 7.29
C GLU A 276 27.49 -6.80 6.59
N PRO A 277 28.46 -7.39 5.87
CA PRO A 277 29.40 -6.64 5.05
C PRO A 277 28.70 -6.19 3.76
N LEU A 278 28.42 -4.90 3.65
CA LEU A 278 27.81 -4.27 2.49
C LEU A 278 28.89 -3.84 1.50
N PRO A 279 28.83 -4.25 0.23
CA PRO A 279 29.87 -3.93 -0.75
C PRO A 279 29.73 -2.48 -1.23
N LEU A 280 30.80 -1.70 -1.10
CA LEU A 280 30.81 -0.25 -1.37
C LEU A 280 31.43 0.08 -2.73
N LYS A 281 32.57 -0.53 -3.07
CA LYS A 281 33.24 -0.35 -4.36
C LYS A 281 33.79 -1.67 -4.87
N GLU A 282 33.76 -1.84 -6.19
CA GLU A 282 34.36 -2.96 -6.91
C GLU A 282 35.48 -2.42 -7.83
N GLU A 283 36.72 -2.82 -7.57
CA GLU A 283 37.90 -2.51 -8.39
C GLU A 283 38.60 -3.81 -8.80
N GLY A 284 38.30 -4.28 -10.03
CA GLY A 284 38.76 -5.60 -10.48
C GLY A 284 38.13 -6.72 -9.66
N GLU A 285 38.95 -7.56 -9.02
CA GLU A 285 38.49 -8.62 -8.10
C GLU A 285 38.35 -8.15 -6.64
N THR A 286 38.76 -6.91 -6.32
CA THR A 286 38.73 -6.40 -4.94
C THR A 286 37.42 -5.67 -4.66
N VAL A 287 36.76 -6.02 -3.55
CA VAL A 287 35.54 -5.37 -3.08
C VAL A 287 35.79 -4.75 -1.71
N THR A 288 35.62 -3.43 -1.59
CA THR A 288 35.64 -2.77 -0.28
C THR A 288 34.27 -2.87 0.36
N THR A 289 34.22 -3.20 1.66
CA THR A 289 32.96 -3.38 2.39
C THR A 289 32.81 -2.40 3.55
N ILE A 290 31.58 -2.14 3.94
CA ILE A 290 31.20 -1.33 5.10
C ILE A 290 30.02 -2.01 5.81
N THR A 291 29.83 -1.75 7.10
CA THR A 291 28.65 -2.25 7.84
C THR A 291 27.62 -1.15 8.00
N ALA A 292 26.37 -1.52 8.24
CA ALA A 292 25.28 -0.58 8.50
C ALA A 292 25.56 0.36 9.70
N ALA A 293 26.19 -0.19 10.75
CA ALA A 293 26.68 0.58 11.90
C ALA A 293 27.85 1.51 11.53
N GLY A 294 28.76 1.06 10.65
CA GLY A 294 29.85 1.89 10.13
C GLY A 294 29.34 3.10 9.36
N ILE A 295 28.27 2.95 8.59
CA ILE A 295 27.61 4.05 7.87
C ILE A 295 27.00 5.05 8.85
N ASN A 296 26.27 4.57 9.87
CA ASN A 296 25.67 5.42 10.90
C ASN A 296 26.71 6.33 11.59
N LEU A 297 27.91 5.80 11.83
CA LEU A 297 29.00 6.54 12.47
C LEU A 297 29.66 7.57 11.54
N GLN A 298 29.63 7.35 10.23
CA GLN A 298 30.33 8.19 9.24
C GLN A 298 29.49 9.36 8.74
N THR A 299 28.22 9.16 8.42
CA THR A 299 27.43 10.18 7.71
C THR A 299 26.41 10.91 8.56
N GLY A 300 25.96 10.32 9.68
CA GLY A 300 24.87 10.87 10.49
C GLY A 300 23.52 10.95 9.76
N ASN A 301 23.44 10.55 8.48
CA ASN A 301 22.24 10.49 7.63
C ASN A 301 22.43 9.37 6.58
N ARG A 302 21.58 8.35 6.58
CA ARG A 302 21.69 7.24 5.60
C ARG A 302 21.07 7.55 4.25
N GLY A 303 20.08 8.45 4.18
CA GLY A 303 19.45 8.85 2.92
C GLY A 303 20.47 9.45 1.95
N ASP A 304 21.32 10.37 2.43
CA ASP A 304 22.42 10.92 1.63
C ASP A 304 23.41 9.85 1.18
N PHE A 305 23.74 8.91 2.07
CA PHE A 305 24.70 7.85 1.78
C PHE A 305 24.22 6.91 0.66
N VAL A 306 22.96 6.47 0.69
CA VAL A 306 22.42 5.59 -0.37
C VAL A 306 22.24 6.35 -1.68
N ARG A 307 21.91 7.65 -1.65
CA ARG A 307 21.91 8.49 -2.86
C ARG A 307 23.30 8.58 -3.50
N GLU A 308 24.35 8.75 -2.69
CA GLU A 308 25.72 8.86 -3.19
C GLU A 308 26.31 7.53 -3.67
N HIS A 309 26.05 6.43 -2.94
CA HIS A 309 26.74 5.15 -3.15
C HIS A 309 25.89 4.07 -3.81
N ALA A 310 24.56 4.18 -3.78
CA ALA A 310 23.62 3.25 -4.42
C ALA A 310 22.82 3.90 -5.57
N ASN A 311 22.92 5.23 -5.77
CA ASN A 311 22.14 6.00 -6.75
C ASN A 311 20.62 5.87 -6.59
N PHE A 312 20.15 5.63 -5.35
CA PHE A 312 18.72 5.61 -5.05
C PHE A 312 18.09 7.00 -5.16
N THR A 313 16.78 7.02 -5.34
CA THR A 313 15.95 8.21 -5.58
C THR A 313 15.31 8.78 -4.32
N THR A 314 15.35 8.04 -3.20
CA THR A 314 14.79 8.42 -1.91
C THR A 314 14.97 9.90 -1.59
N THR A 315 13.88 10.56 -1.23
CA THR A 315 13.84 12.01 -0.94
C THR A 315 13.93 12.32 0.55
N SER A 316 13.68 11.34 1.42
CA SER A 316 13.78 11.50 2.88
C SER A 316 15.22 11.75 3.31
N ASN A 317 15.46 12.84 4.04
CA ASN A 317 16.79 13.22 4.54
C ASN A 317 17.13 12.56 5.89
N GLN A 318 16.51 11.43 6.26
CA GLN A 318 16.71 10.83 7.59
C GLN A 318 17.40 9.47 7.53
N GLY A 319 16.82 8.48 6.84
CA GLY A 319 17.30 7.11 6.95
C GLY A 319 16.85 6.15 5.85
N HIS A 320 17.52 5.01 5.76
CA HIS A 320 17.25 3.94 4.80
C HIS A 320 17.70 2.58 5.38
N LEU A 321 16.92 1.52 5.17
CA LEU A 321 17.28 0.15 5.50
C LEU A 321 18.28 -0.38 4.49
N ILE A 322 19.34 -1.03 4.95
CA ILE A 322 20.44 -1.43 4.07
C ILE A 322 20.87 -2.88 4.28
N SER A 323 20.78 -3.38 5.52
CA SER A 323 21.09 -4.78 5.82
C SER A 323 19.85 -5.67 5.78
N LEU A 324 20.02 -6.94 5.46
CA LEU A 324 18.99 -7.96 5.51
C LEU A 324 18.32 -8.03 6.90
N GLY A 325 19.11 -7.91 7.97
CA GLY A 325 18.60 -7.90 9.34
C GLY A 325 17.67 -6.73 9.64
N GLU A 326 17.98 -5.54 9.12
CA GLU A 326 17.11 -4.37 9.24
C GLU A 326 15.77 -4.57 8.51
N TYR A 327 15.79 -5.15 7.31
CA TYR A 327 14.57 -5.53 6.60
C TYR A 327 13.76 -6.56 7.38
N PHE A 328 14.39 -7.61 7.93
CA PHE A 328 13.71 -8.62 8.74
C PHE A 328 13.08 -8.00 9.99
N ALA A 329 13.82 -7.15 10.69
CA ALA A 329 13.32 -6.44 11.86
C ALA A 329 12.13 -5.54 11.50
N MET A 330 12.17 -4.85 10.35
CA MET A 330 11.07 -4.00 9.88
C MET A 330 9.81 -4.82 9.65
N TYR A 331 9.88 -5.89 8.85
CA TYR A 331 8.70 -6.72 8.58
C TYR A 331 8.12 -7.35 9.86
N LEU A 332 8.96 -7.74 10.81
CA LEU A 332 8.48 -8.26 12.09
C LEU A 332 7.84 -7.18 12.97
N SER A 333 8.42 -5.97 13.01
CA SER A 333 7.97 -4.88 13.89
C SER A 333 6.71 -4.18 13.41
N VAL A 334 6.41 -4.18 12.11
CA VAL A 334 5.19 -3.55 11.58
C VAL A 334 3.91 -4.37 11.83
N TRP A 335 4.05 -5.67 12.07
CA TRP A 335 2.91 -6.59 12.27
C TRP A 335 2.81 -7.13 13.69
N SER A 336 3.84 -6.93 14.53
CA SER A 336 3.89 -7.50 15.88
C SER A 336 4.49 -6.52 16.89
N PRO A 337 3.91 -6.44 18.11
CA PRO A 337 4.48 -5.65 19.18
C PRO A 337 5.74 -6.28 19.79
N VAL A 338 6.06 -7.55 19.53
CA VAL A 338 7.06 -8.30 20.32
C VAL A 338 8.44 -7.64 20.31
N LEU A 339 8.95 -7.30 19.12
CA LEU A 339 10.28 -6.68 18.97
C LEU A 339 10.35 -5.24 19.47
N TRP A 340 9.24 -4.59 19.82
CA TRP A 340 9.28 -3.24 20.37
C TRP A 340 9.70 -3.25 21.83
N LEU A 341 10.54 -2.27 22.22
CA LEU A 341 10.94 -2.09 23.61
C LEU A 341 9.74 -1.72 24.49
N ARG A 342 9.83 -2.03 25.79
CA ARG A 342 8.77 -1.78 26.78
C ARG A 342 8.24 -0.33 26.74
N TYR A 343 9.12 0.66 26.50
CA TYR A 343 8.74 2.07 26.32
C TYR A 343 7.56 2.26 25.36
N PHE A 344 7.66 1.67 24.17
CA PHE A 344 6.68 1.87 23.10
C PHE A 344 5.36 1.15 23.38
N LYS A 345 5.35 0.22 24.35
CA LYS A 345 4.18 -0.56 24.77
C LYS A 345 3.39 0.11 25.91
N LEU A 346 3.91 1.18 26.52
CA LEU A 346 3.22 1.87 27.61
C LEU A 346 1.98 2.64 27.08
N LYS A 347 0.83 2.45 27.75
CA LYS A 347 -0.45 3.11 27.40
C LYS A 347 -0.50 4.60 27.76
N THR A 348 0.25 5.02 28.78
CA THR A 348 0.23 6.40 29.29
C THR A 348 0.79 7.38 28.27
N ARG A 349 -0.01 8.40 27.91
CA ARG A 349 0.47 9.50 27.08
C ARG A 349 1.45 10.36 27.85
N MET A 350 2.63 10.58 27.29
CA MET A 350 3.58 11.51 27.87
C MET A 350 3.22 12.94 27.44
N THR A 351 2.96 13.82 28.41
CA THR A 351 2.57 15.21 28.14
C THR A 351 3.75 15.99 27.54
N GLY A 352 3.65 16.42 26.28
CA GLY A 352 4.71 17.19 25.62
C GLY A 352 4.19 17.96 24.41
N SER A 353 4.90 19.02 24.00
CA SER A 353 4.56 19.80 22.81
C SER A 353 5.15 19.16 21.54
N ASP A 354 4.34 19.00 20.48
CA ASP A 354 4.78 18.51 19.15
C ASP A 354 5.64 19.52 18.35
N LYS A 355 5.99 20.66 18.97
CA LYS A 355 6.73 21.73 18.29
C LYS A 355 8.21 21.39 18.11
N VAL A 356 8.57 21.15 16.86
CA VAL A 356 9.97 21.02 16.43
C VAL A 356 10.58 22.41 16.21
N PRO A 357 11.83 22.67 16.63
CA PRO A 357 12.54 23.90 16.30
C PRO A 357 12.63 24.13 14.77
N PRO A 358 12.57 25.39 14.29
CA PRO A 358 12.76 25.69 12.88
C PRO A 358 14.14 25.24 12.38
N GLU A 359 14.31 25.09 11.07
CA GLU A 359 15.64 24.77 10.53
C GLU A 359 16.62 25.88 10.91
N PRO A 360 17.91 25.56 11.16
CA PRO A 360 18.89 26.60 11.45
C PRO A 360 18.95 27.69 10.37
N LYS A 361 18.67 27.37 9.10
CA LYS A 361 18.60 28.36 8.01
C LYS A 361 17.51 29.41 8.22
N ASP A 362 16.45 29.06 8.94
CA ASP A 362 15.28 29.88 9.17
C ASP A 362 15.35 30.67 10.46
N ASP A 363 16.30 30.34 11.35
CA ASP A 363 16.55 31.04 12.60
C ASP A 363 16.94 32.53 12.36
N PRO A 364 16.30 33.48 13.05
CA PRO A 364 16.58 34.91 12.88
C PRO A 364 18.04 35.30 13.13
N GLU A 365 18.71 34.68 14.10
CA GLU A 365 20.08 35.01 14.47
C GLU A 365 21.07 34.42 13.45
N ILE A 366 20.79 33.24 12.88
CA ILE A 366 21.55 32.70 11.73
C ILE A 366 21.39 33.60 10.50
N LYS A 367 20.16 34.05 10.19
CA LYS A 367 19.92 34.99 9.09
C LYS A 367 20.71 36.29 9.27
N LYS A 368 20.77 36.80 10.50
CA LYS A 368 21.55 37.99 10.88
C LYS A 368 23.06 37.75 10.73
N LEU A 369 23.61 36.64 11.23
CA LEU A 369 25.03 36.29 11.08
C LEU A 369 25.41 36.13 9.61
N LYS A 370 24.60 35.44 8.79
CA LYS A 370 24.81 35.32 7.33
C LYS A 370 24.78 36.67 6.61
N LYS A 371 24.04 37.65 7.13
CA LYS A 371 24.07 39.02 6.61
C LYS A 371 25.37 39.71 7.01
N GLN A 372 25.78 39.64 8.27
CA GLN A 372 27.04 40.21 8.76
C GLN A 372 28.27 39.62 8.05
N ILE A 373 28.30 38.32 7.75
CA ILE A 373 29.37 37.65 6.98
C ILE A 373 29.49 38.22 5.55
N ARG A 374 28.37 38.65 4.96
CA ARG A 374 28.35 39.30 3.63
C ARG A 374 28.82 40.75 3.69
N GLU A 375 28.62 41.42 4.82
CA GLU A 375 28.93 42.84 5.06
C GLU A 375 30.29 43.06 5.76
N ALA A 376 31.00 42.00 6.15
CA ALA A 376 32.25 42.05 6.91
C ALA A 376 33.34 42.88 6.22
N ALA A 377 33.96 43.80 6.95
CA ALA A 377 34.94 44.75 6.42
C ALA A 377 36.35 44.15 6.27
N SER A 378 36.62 43.02 6.93
CA SER A 378 37.91 42.32 6.87
C SER A 378 37.77 40.80 6.83
N GLN A 379 38.81 40.12 6.35
CA GLN A 379 38.86 38.66 6.31
C GLN A 379 38.87 38.02 7.72
N ALA A 380 39.47 38.70 8.71
CA ALA A 380 39.50 38.24 10.10
C ALA A 380 38.12 38.35 10.78
N GLU A 381 37.39 39.45 10.54
CA GLU A 381 36.01 39.63 10.98
C GLU A 381 35.10 38.56 10.34
N ARG A 382 35.25 38.34 9.03
CA ARG A 382 34.51 37.32 8.30
C ARG A 382 34.72 35.91 8.87
N ALA A 383 35.97 35.54 9.15
CA ALA A 383 36.30 34.24 9.73
C ALA A 383 35.69 34.06 11.13
N THR A 384 35.70 35.13 11.94
CA THR A 384 35.10 35.11 13.29
C THR A 384 33.58 34.95 13.23
N LEU A 385 32.90 35.72 12.39
CA LEU A 385 31.45 35.62 12.18
C LEU A 385 31.05 34.27 11.58
N GLN A 386 31.88 33.73 10.69
CA GLN A 386 31.65 32.41 10.10
C GLN A 386 31.73 31.32 11.16
N LYS A 387 32.75 31.35 12.03
CA LYS A 387 32.85 30.44 13.18
C LYS A 387 31.65 30.55 14.12
N GLN A 388 31.21 31.77 14.46
CA GLN A 388 30.01 31.98 15.29
C GLN A 388 28.75 31.43 14.62
N CYS A 389 28.60 31.61 13.31
CA CYS A 389 27.49 31.07 12.54
C CYS A 389 27.51 29.54 12.50
N GLU A 390 28.69 28.93 12.34
CA GLU A 390 28.88 27.48 12.34
C GLU A 390 28.57 26.87 13.72
N GLU A 391 29.07 27.47 14.81
CA GLU A 391 28.79 27.04 16.19
C GLU A 391 27.31 27.16 16.55
N LEU A 392 26.67 28.28 16.20
CA LEU A 392 25.23 28.45 16.42
C LEU A 392 24.40 27.48 15.57
N TRP A 393 24.79 27.27 14.31
CA TRP A 393 24.13 26.31 13.43
C TRP A 393 24.20 24.91 14.01
N GLU A 394 25.38 24.48 14.45
CA GLU A 394 25.58 23.15 15.05
C GLU A 394 24.75 23.00 16.33
N LYS A 395 24.69 24.03 17.17
CA LYS A 395 23.85 24.03 18.37
C LYS A 395 22.36 23.90 18.04
N LEU A 396 21.85 24.72 17.13
CA LEU A 396 20.44 24.72 16.74
C LEU A 396 20.04 23.40 16.05
N GLU A 397 20.92 22.86 15.20
CA GLU A 397 20.68 21.57 14.54
C GLU A 397 20.62 20.43 15.57
N LYS A 398 21.50 20.42 16.57
CA LYS A 398 21.42 19.45 17.67
C LYS A 398 20.11 19.58 18.46
N GLU A 399 19.72 20.80 18.82
CA GLU A 399 18.47 21.05 19.54
C GLU A 399 17.24 20.56 18.73
N ARG A 400 17.25 20.84 17.43
CA ARG A 400 16.23 20.38 16.48
C ARG A 400 16.18 18.86 16.34
N LEU A 401 17.33 18.21 16.15
CA LEU A 401 17.41 16.74 16.03
C LEU A 401 16.89 16.04 17.30
N ALA A 402 17.23 16.54 18.48
CA ALA A 402 16.74 15.98 19.74
C ALA A 402 15.21 16.11 19.87
N ALA A 403 14.63 17.26 19.49
CA ALA A 403 13.18 17.42 19.46
C ALA A 403 12.50 16.51 18.41
N LEU A 404 13.09 16.38 17.22
CA LEU A 404 12.62 15.45 16.18
C LEU A 404 12.62 13.99 16.66
N MET A 405 13.66 13.57 17.39
CA MET A 405 13.73 12.23 17.98
C MET A 405 12.62 12.00 19.00
N ALA A 406 12.35 12.97 19.88
CA ALA A 406 11.27 12.87 20.85
C ALA A 406 9.90 12.74 20.18
N VAL A 407 9.59 13.62 19.22
CA VAL A 407 8.34 13.55 18.44
C VAL A 407 8.24 12.24 17.66
N SER A 408 9.34 11.78 17.07
CA SER A 408 9.39 10.49 16.37
C SER A 408 9.12 9.32 17.31
N ALA A 409 9.68 9.32 18.52
CA ALA A 409 9.48 8.26 19.50
C ALA A 409 8.02 8.19 19.97
N GLU A 410 7.37 9.34 20.15
CA GLU A 410 5.94 9.40 20.50
C GLU A 410 5.05 8.84 19.39
N ARG A 411 5.31 9.21 18.12
CA ARG A 411 4.58 8.65 16.96
C ARG A 411 4.76 7.15 16.83
N LEU A 412 5.97 6.65 17.06
CA LEU A 412 6.24 5.22 17.10
C LEU A 412 5.48 4.54 18.25
N ARG A 413 5.38 5.16 19.43
CA ARG A 413 4.58 4.64 20.54
C ARG A 413 3.12 4.47 20.11
N GLU A 414 2.54 5.51 19.52
CA GLU A 414 1.15 5.48 19.04
C GLU A 414 0.92 4.36 18.01
N PHE A 415 1.83 4.17 17.07
CA PHE A 415 1.80 3.05 16.12
C PHE A 415 1.84 1.70 16.84
N VAL A 416 2.73 1.53 17.82
CA VAL A 416 2.92 0.27 18.56
C VAL A 416 1.70 -0.12 19.37
N GLN A 417 0.95 0.84 19.92
CA GLN A 417 -0.30 0.55 20.64
C GLN A 417 -1.32 -0.16 19.74
N GLY A 418 -1.39 0.19 18.46
CA GLY A 418 -2.28 -0.46 17.50
C GLY A 418 -1.88 -1.90 17.13
N LEU A 419 -0.63 -2.31 17.37
CA LEU A 419 -0.11 -3.59 16.86
C LEU A 419 -0.72 -4.83 17.50
N PHE A 420 -1.26 -4.73 18.71
CA PHE A 420 -1.97 -5.84 19.34
C PHE A 420 -3.26 -6.17 18.56
N LYS A 421 -4.06 -5.15 18.24
CA LYS A 421 -5.23 -5.26 17.36
C LYS A 421 -4.86 -5.78 15.98
N VAL A 422 -3.80 -5.24 15.37
CA VAL A 422 -3.32 -5.69 14.05
C VAL A 422 -2.93 -7.17 14.08
N ARG A 423 -2.20 -7.61 15.11
CA ARG A 423 -1.79 -9.02 15.26
C ARG A 423 -3.00 -9.94 15.41
N ARG A 424 -4.00 -9.56 16.21
CA ARG A 424 -5.26 -10.32 16.35
C ARG A 424 -6.02 -10.39 15.03
N ALA A 425 -6.17 -9.28 14.33
CA ALA A 425 -6.84 -9.24 13.03
C ALA A 425 -6.17 -10.18 12.01
N LEU A 426 -4.84 -10.10 11.86
CA LEU A 426 -4.08 -10.95 10.93
C LEU A 426 -4.12 -12.44 11.30
N ALA A 427 -4.27 -12.77 12.57
CA ALA A 427 -4.50 -14.13 13.03
C ALA A 427 -5.92 -14.65 12.68
N ASN A 428 -6.84 -13.79 12.24
CA ASN A 428 -8.25 -14.13 12.04
C ASN A 428 -8.82 -13.84 10.63
N ILE A 429 -8.00 -13.34 9.70
CA ILE A 429 -8.43 -13.06 8.33
C ILE A 429 -7.38 -13.46 7.28
N PRO A 430 -7.77 -14.23 6.25
CA PRO A 430 -6.90 -14.49 5.10
C PRO A 430 -6.36 -13.20 4.48
N THR A 431 -5.03 -13.07 4.46
CA THR A 431 -4.35 -11.85 4.02
C THR A 431 -3.47 -12.10 2.81
N TYR A 432 -3.65 -11.29 1.77
CA TYR A 432 -2.87 -11.29 0.53
C TYR A 432 -2.15 -9.95 0.39
N MET A 433 -0.86 -9.97 0.04
CA MET A 433 0.00 -8.77 0.11
C MET A 433 0.79 -8.58 -1.18
N MET A 434 0.77 -7.38 -1.75
CA MET A 434 1.46 -7.03 -2.98
C MET A 434 2.72 -6.21 -2.74
N PHE A 435 3.70 -6.45 -3.61
CA PHE A 435 4.97 -5.76 -3.60
C PHE A 435 4.89 -4.40 -4.28
N ASP A 436 5.53 -3.40 -3.68
CA ASP A 436 5.63 -2.06 -4.22
C ASP A 436 7.08 -1.55 -4.17
N ASP A 437 7.30 -0.26 -4.39
CA ASP A 437 8.64 0.32 -4.42
C ASP A 437 9.20 0.66 -3.04
N HIS A 438 8.39 1.18 -2.11
CA HIS A 438 8.82 1.51 -0.75
C HIS A 438 9.27 0.29 0.08
N GLU A 439 8.96 -0.94 -0.35
CA GLU A 439 9.62 -2.14 0.19
C GLU A 439 11.13 -2.18 -0.07
N THR A 440 11.66 -1.37 -1.00
CA THR A 440 13.08 -1.26 -1.31
C THR A 440 13.58 0.18 -1.32
N THR A 441 12.99 1.03 -2.14
CA THR A 441 13.24 2.47 -2.29
C THR A 441 12.16 3.06 -3.18
N ASP A 442 11.71 4.27 -2.86
CA ASP A 442 10.87 5.12 -3.69
C ASP A 442 11.41 5.21 -5.13
N ASP A 443 10.51 5.31 -6.11
CA ASP A 443 10.77 5.42 -7.55
C ASP A 443 11.47 4.19 -8.17
N TRP A 444 11.27 3.01 -7.59
CA TRP A 444 11.94 1.81 -8.05
C TRP A 444 11.62 1.52 -9.53
N HIS A 445 12.68 1.37 -10.34
CA HIS A 445 12.56 1.12 -11.79
C HIS A 445 11.79 2.20 -12.56
N VAL A 446 11.67 3.43 -12.02
CA VAL A 446 10.90 4.52 -12.65
C VAL A 446 11.33 4.80 -14.11
N ASN A 447 12.63 4.70 -14.42
CA ASN A 447 13.15 4.86 -15.78
C ASN A 447 14.44 4.06 -16.03
N ARG A 448 14.84 4.00 -17.30
CA ARG A 448 15.99 3.19 -17.74
C ARG A 448 17.32 3.69 -17.15
N ASN A 449 17.44 4.99 -16.89
CA ASN A 449 18.63 5.57 -16.29
C ASN A 449 18.83 5.06 -14.86
N TRP A 450 17.74 5.05 -14.08
CA TRP A 450 17.72 4.53 -12.73
C TRP A 450 18.24 3.09 -12.69
N VAL A 451 17.69 2.22 -13.54
CA VAL A 451 18.10 0.81 -13.63
C VAL A 451 19.61 0.67 -13.86
N ARG A 452 20.15 1.47 -14.79
CA ARG A 452 21.60 1.46 -15.08
C ARG A 452 22.41 1.95 -13.88
N GLU A 453 22.11 3.14 -13.39
CA GLU A 453 22.94 3.81 -12.38
C GLU A 453 22.90 3.09 -11.03
N THR A 454 21.73 2.57 -10.64
CA THR A 454 21.59 1.80 -9.41
C THR A 454 22.29 0.46 -9.51
N TYR A 455 22.01 -0.34 -10.54
CA TYR A 455 22.57 -1.69 -10.65
C TYR A 455 24.05 -1.72 -11.07
N GLU A 456 24.63 -0.63 -11.57
CA GLU A 456 26.09 -0.55 -11.74
C GLU A 456 26.83 -0.47 -10.39
N THR A 457 26.16 -0.04 -9.32
CA THR A 457 26.75 0.00 -7.97
C THR A 457 26.62 -1.34 -7.24
N PRO A 458 27.67 -1.83 -6.57
CA PRO A 458 27.56 -3.03 -5.75
C PRO A 458 26.59 -2.87 -4.58
N LEU A 459 26.57 -1.67 -3.97
CA LEU A 459 25.69 -1.38 -2.84
C LEU A 459 24.21 -1.40 -3.26
N GLY A 460 23.86 -0.76 -4.39
CA GLY A 460 22.50 -0.77 -4.92
C GLY A 460 22.01 -2.20 -5.19
N ARG A 461 22.83 -3.05 -5.82
CA ARG A 461 22.49 -4.47 -6.03
C ARG A 461 22.26 -5.21 -4.71
N ARG A 462 23.11 -4.96 -3.69
CA ARG A 462 22.97 -5.61 -2.37
C ARG A 462 21.68 -5.19 -1.66
N ILE A 463 21.38 -3.89 -1.62
CA ILE A 463 20.17 -3.40 -0.93
C ILE A 463 18.91 -3.96 -1.62
N MET A 464 18.87 -3.94 -2.96
CA MET A 464 17.76 -4.53 -3.72
C MET A 464 17.62 -6.03 -3.44
N MET A 465 18.73 -6.78 -3.37
CA MET A 465 18.71 -8.20 -3.00
C MET A 465 18.13 -8.41 -1.60
N ASN A 466 18.54 -7.59 -0.62
CA ASN A 466 18.08 -7.70 0.76
C ASN A 466 16.57 -7.42 0.88
N GLY A 467 16.07 -6.35 0.27
CA GLY A 467 14.65 -6.01 0.30
C GLY A 467 13.76 -7.05 -0.41
N LEU A 468 14.16 -7.49 -1.61
CA LEU A 468 13.44 -8.55 -2.35
C LEU A 468 13.44 -9.90 -1.63
N ALA A 469 14.57 -10.28 -1.03
CA ALA A 469 14.66 -11.50 -0.22
C ALA A 469 13.76 -11.44 1.01
N ALA A 470 13.72 -10.29 1.69
CA ALA A 470 12.83 -10.08 2.82
C ALA A 470 11.35 -10.13 2.41
N PHE A 471 10.96 -9.44 1.34
CA PHE A 471 9.59 -9.53 0.81
C PHE A 471 9.19 -10.99 0.50
N ALA A 472 10.12 -11.77 -0.09
CA ALA A 472 9.89 -13.18 -0.37
C ALA A 472 9.52 -13.98 0.89
N VAL A 473 10.28 -13.79 1.98
CA VAL A 473 10.10 -14.49 3.25
C VAL A 473 8.82 -14.07 3.98
N PHE A 474 8.57 -12.76 4.08
CA PHE A 474 7.54 -12.22 4.98
C PHE A 474 6.17 -12.05 4.33
N GLN A 475 6.10 -12.00 2.99
CA GLN A 475 4.86 -11.69 2.28
C GLN A 475 4.59 -12.67 1.12
N ALA A 476 5.50 -12.78 0.16
CA ALA A 476 5.24 -13.57 -1.06
C ALA A 476 5.05 -15.06 -0.77
N TRP A 477 5.83 -15.63 0.16
CA TRP A 477 5.74 -17.04 0.55
C TRP A 477 4.33 -17.43 0.98
N GLY A 478 3.63 -16.56 1.70
CA GLY A 478 2.26 -16.80 2.13
C GLY A 478 1.20 -16.63 1.03
N ASN A 479 1.46 -15.82 -0.01
CA ASN A 479 0.45 -15.59 -1.06
C ASN A 479 0.18 -16.86 -1.87
N ILE A 480 1.24 -17.51 -2.35
CA ILE A 480 1.20 -18.76 -3.12
C ILE A 480 2.29 -19.71 -2.58
N PRO A 481 1.99 -20.50 -1.54
CA PRO A 481 2.92 -21.47 -0.98
C PRO A 481 3.54 -22.40 -2.03
N GLU A 482 2.77 -22.74 -3.07
CA GLU A 482 3.19 -23.64 -4.15
C GLU A 482 4.36 -23.08 -4.96
N HIS A 483 4.52 -21.75 -5.06
CA HIS A 483 5.68 -21.12 -5.71
C HIS A 483 6.96 -21.25 -4.88
N PHE A 484 6.83 -21.65 -3.62
CA PHE A 484 7.90 -21.81 -2.63
C PHE A 484 8.15 -23.26 -2.22
N ALA A 485 7.49 -24.22 -2.89
CA ALA A 485 7.86 -25.63 -2.80
C ALA A 485 9.35 -25.82 -3.16
N ARG A 486 10.03 -26.81 -2.56
CA ARG A 486 11.50 -26.97 -2.61
C ARG A 486 12.08 -27.04 -4.03
N ASP A 487 11.35 -27.57 -5.01
CA ASP A 487 11.78 -27.67 -6.40
C ASP A 487 11.59 -26.36 -7.20
N LYS A 488 10.81 -25.42 -6.67
CA LYS A 488 10.46 -24.14 -7.31
C LYS A 488 11.46 -23.02 -6.97
N PRO A 489 11.48 -21.92 -7.74
CA PRO A 489 12.41 -20.81 -7.50
C PRO A 489 12.30 -20.20 -6.09
N GLY A 490 11.09 -19.99 -5.58
CA GLY A 490 10.88 -19.46 -4.22
C GLY A 490 11.46 -20.41 -3.16
N GLY A 491 11.32 -21.72 -3.37
CA GLY A 491 11.83 -22.69 -2.43
C GLY A 491 13.36 -22.79 -2.44
N LYS A 492 13.97 -22.68 -3.63
CA LYS A 492 15.43 -22.58 -3.76
C LYS A 492 15.97 -21.29 -3.15
N LEU A 493 15.23 -20.19 -3.26
CA LEU A 493 15.61 -18.90 -2.65
C LEU A 493 15.70 -19.05 -1.13
N LEU A 494 14.69 -19.65 -0.50
CA LEU A 494 14.70 -19.91 0.94
C LEU A 494 15.87 -20.80 1.36
N ASP A 495 16.20 -21.85 0.58
CA ASP A 495 17.36 -22.72 0.87
C ASP A 495 18.70 -21.97 0.77
N GLU A 496 18.88 -21.14 -0.26
CA GLU A 496 20.11 -20.35 -0.40
C GLU A 496 20.21 -19.23 0.63
N LEU A 497 19.08 -18.63 1.04
CA LEU A 497 19.04 -17.66 2.14
C LEU A 497 19.43 -18.32 3.46
N GLU A 498 18.84 -19.46 3.79
CA GLU A 498 19.19 -20.21 5.01
C GLU A 498 20.67 -20.60 5.03
N ARG A 499 21.20 -21.09 3.89
CA ARG A 499 22.63 -21.38 3.76
C ARG A 499 23.49 -20.14 3.95
N TRP A 500 23.14 -19.03 3.31
CA TRP A 500 23.91 -17.80 3.40
C TRP A 500 23.91 -17.26 4.84
N VAL A 501 22.74 -17.12 5.44
CA VAL A 501 22.60 -16.59 6.80
C VAL A 501 23.26 -17.51 7.81
N THR A 502 23.06 -18.83 7.74
CA THR A 502 23.68 -19.77 8.68
C THR A 502 25.21 -19.75 8.58
N HIS A 503 25.77 -19.76 7.37
CA HIS A 503 27.21 -19.63 7.13
C HIS A 503 27.75 -18.32 7.73
N ARG A 504 27.06 -17.21 7.47
CA ARG A 504 27.47 -15.90 7.97
C ARG A 504 27.36 -15.77 9.49
N CYS A 505 26.33 -16.34 10.11
CA CYS A 505 26.18 -16.36 11.57
C CYS A 505 27.27 -17.20 12.25
N ALA A 506 27.79 -18.23 11.57
CA ALA A 506 28.89 -19.06 12.04
C ALA A 506 30.30 -18.47 11.76
N THR A 507 30.39 -17.42 10.94
CA THR A 507 31.67 -16.80 10.58
C THR A 507 31.96 -15.61 11.51
N PRO A 508 33.14 -15.52 12.15
CA PRO A 508 33.49 -14.38 12.99
C PRO A 508 33.44 -13.04 12.24
N PRO A 509 33.08 -11.92 12.91
CA PRO A 509 32.83 -10.65 12.22
C PRO A 509 34.06 -10.01 11.58
N TRP A 510 35.27 -10.39 12.01
CA TRP A 510 36.54 -9.91 11.45
C TRP A 510 37.04 -10.77 10.28
N GLU A 511 36.37 -11.88 9.95
CA GLU A 511 36.75 -12.76 8.86
C GLU A 511 35.98 -12.42 7.58
N GLU A 512 36.72 -12.29 6.48
CA GLU A 512 36.17 -11.99 5.16
C GLU A 512 35.33 -13.16 4.64
N ASP A 513 34.12 -12.90 4.16
CA ASP A 513 33.34 -13.94 3.49
C ASP A 513 33.90 -14.22 2.10
N LYS A 514 34.56 -15.35 1.95
CA LYS A 514 35.06 -15.79 0.63
C LYS A 514 34.01 -16.54 -0.17
N ASP A 515 32.90 -16.97 0.45
CA ASP A 515 31.86 -17.72 -0.24
C ASP A 515 30.75 -16.83 -0.80
N THR A 516 30.96 -16.33 -2.02
CA THR A 516 29.95 -15.52 -2.72
C THR A 516 28.89 -16.35 -3.46
N ARG A 517 28.95 -17.70 -3.40
CA ARG A 517 28.04 -18.57 -4.16
C ARG A 517 26.57 -18.39 -3.76
N PRO A 518 26.19 -18.35 -2.46
CA PRO A 518 24.80 -18.17 -2.06
C PRO A 518 24.25 -16.81 -2.52
N VAL A 519 25.01 -15.73 -2.34
CA VAL A 519 24.64 -14.39 -2.82
C VAL A 519 24.36 -14.38 -4.33
N LYS A 520 25.25 -15.00 -5.12
CA LYS A 520 25.05 -15.07 -6.57
C LYS A 520 23.82 -15.91 -6.95
N ALA A 521 23.55 -16.98 -6.20
CA ALA A 521 22.36 -17.80 -6.42
C ALA A 521 21.07 -17.02 -6.08
N ILE A 522 21.06 -16.31 -4.94
CA ILE A 522 19.96 -15.44 -4.52
C ILE A 522 19.68 -14.37 -5.59
N CYS A 523 20.69 -13.61 -6.03
CA CYS A 523 20.51 -12.59 -7.06
C CYS A 523 19.92 -13.18 -8.36
N LYS A 524 20.38 -14.36 -8.81
CA LYS A 524 19.80 -15.04 -9.98
C LYS A 524 18.32 -15.36 -9.80
N LEU A 525 17.94 -15.90 -8.63
CA LEU A 525 16.55 -16.25 -8.32
C LEU A 525 15.65 -15.02 -8.23
N LEU A 526 16.21 -13.88 -7.82
CA LEU A 526 15.53 -12.58 -7.74
C LEU A 526 15.59 -11.76 -9.03
N ASN A 527 16.16 -12.31 -10.12
CA ASN A 527 16.33 -11.62 -11.40
C ASN A 527 17.18 -10.32 -11.31
N LEU A 528 18.18 -10.30 -10.43
CA LEU A 528 19.11 -9.18 -10.27
C LEU A 528 20.44 -9.46 -10.99
N PRO A 529 21.06 -8.44 -11.62
CA PRO A 529 22.40 -8.59 -12.20
C PRO A 529 23.43 -8.95 -11.12
N LEU A 530 24.39 -9.81 -11.44
CA LEU A 530 25.37 -10.29 -10.47
C LEU A 530 26.54 -9.35 -10.26
N ASP A 531 26.91 -8.64 -11.30
CA ASP A 531 28.07 -7.77 -11.33
C ASP A 531 27.85 -6.60 -12.31
N LYS A 532 28.85 -5.74 -12.40
CA LYS A 532 28.84 -4.59 -13.30
C LYS A 532 28.72 -4.96 -14.78
N ALA A 533 29.22 -6.11 -15.21
CA ALA A 533 29.16 -6.53 -16.60
C ALA A 533 27.74 -6.98 -16.99
N GLU A 534 27.10 -7.79 -16.15
CA GLU A 534 25.69 -8.15 -16.33
C GLU A 534 24.76 -6.94 -16.20
N ALA A 535 25.05 -5.99 -15.29
CA ALA A 535 24.29 -4.74 -15.20
C ALA A 535 24.42 -3.89 -16.48
N ALA A 536 25.61 -3.82 -17.07
CA ALA A 536 25.83 -3.14 -18.35
C ALA A 536 25.11 -3.83 -19.52
N ASP A 537 25.09 -5.18 -19.55
CA ASP A 537 24.32 -5.96 -20.52
C ASP A 537 22.81 -5.73 -20.37
N LEU A 538 22.29 -5.71 -19.14
CA LEU A 538 20.90 -5.35 -18.84
C LEU A 538 20.58 -3.95 -19.37
N ALA A 539 21.41 -2.95 -19.04
CA ALA A 539 21.25 -1.58 -19.51
C ALA A 539 21.33 -1.45 -21.04
N HIS A 540 22.10 -2.32 -21.70
CA HIS A 540 22.19 -2.41 -23.16
C HIS A 540 20.92 -3.03 -23.77
N LYS A 541 20.43 -4.15 -23.22
CA LYS A 541 19.18 -4.80 -23.64
C LYS A 541 17.98 -3.87 -23.52
N LEU A 542 17.93 -3.08 -22.44
CA LEU A 542 16.93 -2.03 -22.26
C LEU A 542 16.98 -0.94 -23.35
N ARG A 543 18.09 -0.79 -24.07
CA ARG A 543 18.18 0.12 -25.23
C ARG A 543 17.53 -0.44 -26.48
N THR A 544 17.52 -1.75 -26.61
CA THR A 544 17.16 -2.47 -27.84
C THR A 544 15.77 -3.10 -27.78
N GLY A 545 15.03 -2.88 -26.69
CA GLY A 545 13.61 -3.22 -26.52
C GLY A 545 13.30 -3.94 -25.20
N ASP A 546 12.08 -4.47 -25.08
CA ASP A 546 11.46 -5.00 -23.84
C ASP A 546 12.04 -6.33 -23.30
N LYS A 547 13.22 -6.77 -23.74
CA LYS A 547 13.75 -8.12 -23.44
C LYS A 547 14.41 -8.26 -22.06
N ALA A 548 14.62 -7.16 -21.35
CA ALA A 548 15.47 -7.13 -20.16
C ALA A 548 14.78 -7.64 -18.88
N PHE A 549 13.48 -7.40 -18.72
CA PHE A 549 12.73 -7.75 -17.50
C PHE A 549 11.68 -8.85 -17.71
N THR A 550 11.69 -9.55 -18.85
CA THR A 550 10.92 -10.79 -18.97
C THR A 550 11.56 -11.83 -18.04
N ALA A 551 11.00 -12.00 -16.85
CA ALA A 551 11.49 -12.95 -15.85
C ALA A 551 11.83 -14.30 -16.48
N ALA A 552 13.07 -14.74 -16.28
CA ALA A 552 13.48 -16.07 -16.73
C ALA A 552 12.60 -17.13 -16.06
N ALA A 553 12.40 -18.28 -16.71
CA ALA A 553 11.51 -19.34 -16.20
C ALA A 553 11.86 -19.82 -14.76
N ASN A 554 13.06 -19.53 -14.28
CA ASN A 554 13.61 -19.99 -13.01
C ASN A 554 13.76 -18.87 -11.95
N THR A 555 13.00 -17.78 -12.03
CA THR A 555 13.01 -16.71 -11.01
C THR A 555 11.77 -16.75 -10.13
N VAL A 556 11.85 -16.15 -8.95
CA VAL A 556 10.68 -15.95 -8.08
C VAL A 556 9.64 -15.11 -8.79
N GLN A 557 8.37 -15.44 -8.58
CA GLN A 557 7.21 -14.76 -9.18
C GLN A 557 6.43 -14.05 -8.09
N TRP A 558 6.14 -12.77 -8.31
CA TRP A 558 5.47 -11.89 -7.36
C TRP A 558 3.98 -11.70 -7.67
N TYR A 559 3.58 -11.93 -8.92
CA TYR A 559 2.19 -11.96 -9.37
C TYR A 559 1.54 -13.33 -9.03
N PHE A 560 0.22 -13.36 -8.93
CA PHE A 560 -0.52 -14.59 -8.66
C PHE A 560 -1.95 -14.57 -9.17
N ASP A 561 -2.51 -15.77 -9.33
CA ASP A 561 -3.89 -16.02 -9.76
C ASP A 561 -4.47 -17.12 -8.84
N ILE A 562 -5.55 -16.80 -8.12
CA ILE A 562 -6.22 -17.73 -7.21
C ILE A 562 -7.71 -17.78 -7.55
N GLN A 563 -8.20 -18.97 -7.86
CA GLN A 563 -9.61 -19.23 -8.11
C GLN A 563 -10.36 -19.52 -6.80
N PHE A 564 -11.49 -18.84 -6.60
CA PHE A 564 -12.47 -19.12 -5.56
C PHE A 564 -13.82 -19.50 -6.19
N PRO A 565 -14.76 -20.09 -5.41
CA PRO A 565 -16.10 -20.39 -5.92
C PRO A 565 -16.83 -19.15 -6.47
N THR A 566 -16.64 -17.98 -5.84
CA THR A 566 -17.34 -16.73 -6.19
C THR A 566 -16.60 -15.83 -7.15
N HIS A 567 -15.28 -15.79 -7.04
CA HIS A 567 -14.48 -14.80 -7.72
C HIS A 567 -13.08 -15.34 -7.98
N GLN A 568 -12.33 -14.62 -8.79
CA GLN A 568 -10.91 -14.87 -9.01
C GLN A 568 -10.11 -13.69 -8.46
N LEU A 569 -9.07 -13.97 -7.67
CA LEU A 569 -8.06 -12.98 -7.33
C LEU A 569 -6.96 -13.02 -8.39
N LEU A 570 -6.73 -11.91 -9.07
CA LEU A 570 -5.67 -11.76 -10.06
C LEU A 570 -4.77 -10.59 -9.65
N ALA A 571 -3.53 -10.87 -9.28
CA ALA A 571 -2.61 -9.84 -8.80
C ALA A 571 -1.43 -9.66 -9.74
N THR A 572 -1.14 -8.41 -10.13
CA THR A 572 -0.09 -8.09 -11.09
C THR A 572 1.17 -7.52 -10.44
N ASP A 573 2.32 -7.92 -10.95
CA ASP A 573 3.63 -7.37 -10.61
C ASP A 573 4.04 -6.33 -11.66
N ALA A 574 3.70 -5.08 -11.37
CA ALA A 574 4.01 -3.90 -12.16
C ALA A 574 5.38 -3.28 -11.84
N ARG A 575 6.17 -3.89 -10.94
CA ARG A 575 7.47 -3.35 -10.50
C ARG A 575 8.64 -4.08 -11.16
N THR A 576 8.57 -5.41 -11.24
CA THR A 576 9.70 -6.23 -11.75
C THR A 576 9.56 -6.59 -13.23
N PHE A 577 8.38 -6.42 -13.83
CA PHE A 577 8.08 -6.70 -15.24
C PHE A 577 7.92 -5.45 -16.12
N ARG A 578 8.42 -4.30 -15.64
CA ARG A 578 8.40 -3.03 -16.38
C ARG A 578 9.13 -3.12 -17.71
N SER A 579 8.69 -2.31 -18.68
CA SER A 579 9.42 -2.10 -19.93
C SER A 579 9.82 -0.66 -20.14
N PHE A 580 10.81 -0.44 -21.02
CA PHE A 580 11.47 0.84 -21.18
C PHE A 580 11.60 1.19 -22.67
N PRO A 581 10.48 1.31 -23.40
CA PRO A 581 10.50 1.59 -24.84
C PRO A 581 11.03 3.00 -25.17
N GLY A 582 11.05 3.89 -24.18
CA GLY A 582 11.42 5.28 -24.32
C GLY A 582 12.93 5.60 -24.29
N LYS A 583 13.23 6.90 -24.38
CA LYS A 583 14.57 7.46 -24.14
C LYS A 583 14.98 7.28 -22.68
N GLN A 584 16.26 7.51 -22.41
CA GLN A 584 16.92 7.25 -21.12
C GLN A 584 16.17 7.74 -19.85
N TYR A 585 15.47 8.88 -19.92
CA TYR A 585 14.76 9.48 -18.78
C TYR A 585 13.23 9.46 -18.95
N GLN A 586 12.70 8.80 -19.99
CA GLN A 586 11.27 8.62 -20.09
C GLN A 586 10.80 7.60 -19.03
N PRO A 587 9.61 7.81 -18.44
CA PRO A 587 9.01 6.84 -17.53
C PRO A 587 8.94 5.45 -18.17
N SER A 588 9.04 4.45 -17.31
CA SER A 588 8.80 3.06 -17.68
C SER A 588 7.32 2.81 -17.96
N VAL A 589 7.06 1.75 -18.71
CA VAL A 589 5.73 1.16 -18.84
C VAL A 589 5.59 0.09 -17.77
N HIS A 590 4.50 0.13 -16.99
CA HIS A 590 4.24 -0.77 -15.86
C HIS A 590 4.35 -2.25 -16.21
N LEU A 591 3.77 -2.69 -17.33
CA LEU A 591 3.85 -4.06 -17.81
C LEU A 591 4.20 -4.10 -19.29
N SER A 592 5.23 -4.87 -19.64
CA SER A 592 5.48 -5.25 -21.04
C SER A 592 4.33 -6.06 -21.64
N ASP A 593 4.20 -6.08 -22.97
CA ASP A 593 3.21 -6.89 -23.68
C ASP A 593 3.19 -8.37 -23.22
N LYS A 594 4.38 -8.96 -23.10
CA LYS A 594 4.55 -10.34 -22.64
C LYS A 594 4.17 -10.53 -21.18
N ALA A 595 4.39 -9.51 -20.35
CA ALA A 595 3.99 -9.54 -18.95
C ALA A 595 2.46 -9.50 -18.83
N ILE A 596 1.78 -8.67 -19.61
CA ILE A 596 0.30 -8.63 -19.66
C ILE A 596 -0.25 -10.01 -20.04
N GLU A 597 0.28 -10.65 -21.10
CA GLU A 597 -0.17 -11.99 -21.51
C GLU A 597 0.04 -13.06 -20.44
N LYS A 598 1.18 -12.99 -19.73
CA LYS A 598 1.59 -13.96 -18.70
C LYS A 598 0.81 -13.79 -17.40
N GLN A 599 0.62 -12.55 -16.96
CA GLN A 599 0.02 -12.22 -15.66
C GLN A 599 -1.50 -12.07 -15.73
N VAL A 600 -2.08 -11.93 -16.92
CA VAL A 600 -3.54 -11.97 -17.14
C VAL A 600 -3.83 -13.17 -18.04
N PRO A 601 -3.73 -14.42 -17.55
CA PRO A 601 -4.00 -15.60 -18.38
C PRO A 601 -5.47 -15.67 -18.82
N LYS A 602 -5.72 -16.35 -19.95
CA LYS A 602 -7.08 -16.74 -20.34
C LYS A 602 -7.59 -17.77 -19.34
N THR A 603 -8.90 -17.75 -19.10
CA THR A 603 -9.58 -18.71 -18.24
C THR A 603 -10.59 -19.51 -19.05
N GLU A 604 -10.73 -20.79 -18.73
CA GLU A 604 -11.75 -21.67 -19.30
C GLU A 604 -13.10 -21.51 -18.56
N GLU A 605 -13.04 -21.19 -17.27
CA GLU A 605 -14.20 -20.86 -16.46
C GLU A 605 -14.50 -19.36 -16.60
N ASN A 606 -15.78 -18.99 -16.69
CA ASN A 606 -16.17 -17.58 -16.68
C ASN A 606 -16.42 -17.16 -15.22
N PRO A 607 -15.47 -16.52 -14.52
CA PRO A 607 -15.71 -16.09 -13.15
C PRO A 607 -16.84 -15.05 -13.14
N GLU A 608 -17.72 -15.13 -12.15
CA GLU A 608 -18.76 -14.10 -11.94
C GLU A 608 -18.12 -12.73 -11.68
N LEU A 609 -16.96 -12.73 -11.00
CA LEU A 609 -16.14 -11.57 -10.68
C LEU A 609 -14.64 -11.85 -10.82
N THR A 610 -13.89 -10.95 -11.45
CA THR A 610 -12.43 -10.87 -11.27
C THR A 610 -12.10 -9.71 -10.33
N LEU A 611 -11.40 -9.98 -9.23
CA LEU A 611 -10.75 -8.97 -8.41
C LEU A 611 -9.31 -8.80 -8.88
N LEU A 612 -9.02 -7.69 -9.55
CA LEU A 612 -7.68 -7.34 -10.03
C LEU A 612 -6.93 -6.54 -8.94
N ILE A 613 -5.78 -7.02 -8.48
CA ILE A 613 -4.93 -6.33 -7.51
C ILE A 613 -3.74 -5.74 -8.24
N SER A 614 -3.65 -4.41 -8.27
CA SER A 614 -2.56 -3.68 -8.92
C SER A 614 -1.82 -2.82 -7.89
N PRO A 615 -0.50 -2.99 -7.69
CA PRO A 615 0.25 -2.14 -6.78
C PRO A 615 0.22 -0.69 -7.25
N CYS A 616 0.55 -0.46 -8.53
CA CYS A 616 0.41 0.85 -9.15
C CYS A 616 -1.05 1.16 -9.51
N ASN A 617 -1.46 2.42 -9.35
CA ASN A 617 -2.80 2.88 -9.67
C ASN A 617 -3.11 2.81 -11.19
N LEU A 618 -4.24 2.19 -11.58
CA LEU A 618 -4.58 1.90 -13.00
C LEU A 618 -5.21 3.09 -13.75
N VAL A 619 -6.09 3.84 -13.10
CA VAL A 619 -6.73 5.04 -13.66
C VAL A 619 -6.45 6.20 -12.73
N THR A 620 -5.80 7.25 -13.21
CA THR A 620 -5.47 8.43 -12.38
C THR A 620 -6.41 9.58 -12.63
N ILE A 621 -6.55 10.50 -11.68
CA ILE A 621 -7.37 11.71 -11.85
C ILE A 621 -6.82 12.55 -13.04
N PRO A 622 -7.66 12.95 -14.02
CA PRO A 622 -7.22 13.57 -15.28
C PRO A 622 -6.30 14.77 -15.12
N LEU A 623 -6.55 15.60 -14.10
CA LEU A 623 -5.75 16.79 -13.78
C LEU A 623 -4.25 16.49 -13.60
N PHE A 624 -3.91 15.31 -13.06
CA PHE A 624 -2.52 14.93 -12.79
C PHE A 624 -1.82 14.25 -13.96
N ARG A 625 -2.55 13.87 -15.02
CA ARG A 625 -1.98 13.08 -16.11
C ARG A 625 -1.01 13.90 -16.99
N ASN A 626 -1.25 15.20 -17.23
CA ASN A 626 -0.46 15.96 -18.23
C ASN A 626 -0.17 17.45 -17.96
N TRP A 627 -0.95 18.16 -17.12
CA TRP A 627 -0.74 19.60 -16.93
C TRP A 627 0.59 19.93 -16.21
N LEU A 628 0.97 19.12 -15.21
CA LEU A 628 2.21 19.28 -14.45
C LEU A 628 3.45 18.85 -15.27
N SER A 629 3.36 17.77 -16.04
CA SER A 629 4.50 17.14 -16.72
C SER A 629 4.92 17.78 -18.02
N VAL A 630 3.97 18.30 -18.78
CA VAL A 630 4.25 18.86 -20.09
C VAL A 630 4.49 20.38 -20.03
N TYR A 631 3.93 21.10 -19.05
CA TYR A 631 3.95 22.58 -19.04
C TYR A 631 4.74 23.21 -17.90
N LEU A 632 4.73 22.63 -16.68
CA LEU A 632 5.49 23.17 -15.56
C LEU A 632 6.98 22.81 -15.66
N LEU A 633 7.31 21.59 -16.08
CA LEU A 633 8.69 21.09 -16.15
C LEU A 633 9.58 21.89 -17.11
N PRO A 634 9.21 22.11 -18.38
CA PRO A 634 10.07 22.86 -19.30
C PRO A 634 10.32 24.29 -18.80
N PHE A 635 9.34 24.88 -18.12
CA PHE A 635 9.46 26.20 -17.51
C PHE A 635 10.48 26.20 -16.35
N PHE A 636 10.40 25.25 -15.42
CA PHE A 636 11.39 25.14 -14.32
C PHE A 636 12.78 24.71 -14.79
N GLN A 637 12.87 23.83 -15.79
CA GLN A 637 14.11 23.39 -16.43
C GLN A 637 14.84 24.54 -17.14
N TYR A 638 14.11 25.47 -17.76
CA TYR A 638 14.70 26.61 -18.47
C TYR A 638 15.36 27.65 -17.55
N PHE A 639 14.85 27.82 -16.33
CA PHE A 639 15.35 28.86 -15.40
C PHE A 639 16.38 28.38 -14.38
N THR A 640 16.66 27.08 -14.28
CA THR A 640 17.54 26.52 -13.23
C THR A 640 18.84 25.95 -13.80
N LYS A 641 19.93 26.73 -13.76
CA LYS A 641 21.29 26.24 -14.06
C LYS A 641 21.77 25.29 -12.96
N PHE A 642 21.60 23.96 -13.11
CA PHE A 642 21.89 23.00 -12.05
C PHE A 642 23.31 22.41 -12.04
N LYS A 643 23.83 22.16 -10.82
CA LYS A 643 25.09 21.46 -10.51
C LYS A 643 24.86 19.94 -10.45
N ARG A 644 25.95 19.17 -10.52
CA ARG A 644 25.97 17.70 -10.62
C ARG A 644 25.20 16.94 -9.51
N GLY A 645 24.98 17.57 -8.34
CA GLY A 645 24.26 16.98 -7.19
C GLY A 645 22.74 17.23 -7.18
N ASP A 646 22.20 18.05 -8.06
CA ASP A 646 20.75 18.37 -8.11
C ASP A 646 19.98 17.50 -9.13
N ARG A 647 20.56 16.38 -9.58
CA ARG A 647 19.97 15.54 -10.64
C ARG A 647 18.68 14.84 -10.23
N HIS A 648 18.45 14.59 -8.95
CA HIS A 648 17.18 14.09 -8.41
C HIS A 648 16.03 15.12 -8.49
N LYS A 649 16.34 16.41 -8.74
CA LYS A 649 15.31 17.44 -8.97
C LYS A 649 14.82 17.49 -10.43
N LEU A 650 15.42 16.71 -11.33
CA LEU A 650 14.96 16.59 -12.72
C LEU A 650 13.65 15.80 -12.83
N THR A 651 13.30 15.02 -11.80
CA THR A 651 12.09 14.20 -11.68
C THR A 651 11.07 14.79 -10.70
N ALA A 652 11.14 16.11 -10.39
CA ALA A 652 10.31 16.79 -9.38
C ALA A 652 8.81 16.92 -9.76
N PHE A 653 8.19 15.78 -10.05
CA PHE A 653 6.79 15.49 -9.80
C PHE A 653 6.63 15.06 -8.35
N ASP A 654 5.39 14.95 -7.89
CA ASP A 654 5.09 13.93 -6.90
C ASP A 654 5.27 12.58 -7.62
N PRO A 655 6.32 11.81 -7.33
CA PRO A 655 6.67 10.64 -8.12
C PRO A 655 5.56 9.59 -8.12
N ASP A 656 4.84 9.47 -7.02
CA ASP A 656 3.71 8.56 -6.78
C ASP A 656 2.56 8.78 -7.78
N LEU A 657 2.31 10.04 -8.16
CA LEU A 657 1.33 10.37 -9.20
C LEU A 657 1.84 10.06 -10.61
N ALA A 658 3.14 10.27 -10.84
CA ALA A 658 3.78 10.01 -12.12
C ALA A 658 3.95 8.51 -12.39
N ASP A 659 3.89 7.69 -11.33
CA ASP A 659 3.99 6.23 -11.42
C ASP A 659 2.63 5.52 -11.45
N SER A 660 1.55 6.24 -11.69
CA SER A 660 0.31 5.62 -12.14
C SER A 660 0.36 5.23 -13.63
N TRP A 661 -0.50 4.31 -14.05
CA TRP A 661 -0.63 3.95 -15.46
C TRP A 661 -1.00 5.17 -16.32
N GLU A 662 -0.27 5.35 -17.42
CA GLU A 662 -0.64 6.32 -18.44
C GLU A 662 -1.88 5.82 -19.18
N VAL A 663 -3.03 6.38 -18.83
CA VAL A 663 -4.30 6.12 -19.52
C VAL A 663 -4.17 6.60 -20.97
N HIS A 664 -4.74 5.82 -21.91
CA HIS A 664 -4.58 6.04 -23.34
C HIS A 664 -3.17 5.77 -23.87
N SER A 665 -2.35 4.99 -23.15
CA SER A 665 -1.09 4.46 -23.70
C SER A 665 -1.31 3.11 -24.40
N PRO A 666 -0.45 2.70 -25.34
CA PRO A 666 -0.53 1.38 -25.96
C PRO A 666 -0.54 0.21 -24.98
N ALA A 667 0.12 0.33 -23.82
CA ALA A 667 0.13 -0.70 -22.80
C ALA A 667 -1.19 -0.78 -22.04
N PHE A 668 -1.79 0.36 -21.70
CA PHE A 668 -3.12 0.44 -21.10
C PHE A 668 -4.18 -0.19 -22.01
N GLU A 669 -4.16 0.13 -23.31
CA GLU A 669 -5.09 -0.46 -24.29
C GLU A 669 -4.95 -1.99 -24.38
N LYS A 670 -3.72 -2.50 -24.36
CA LYS A 670 -3.45 -3.95 -24.35
C LYS A 670 -3.94 -4.61 -23.06
N MET A 671 -3.78 -3.95 -21.91
CA MET A 671 -4.29 -4.44 -20.64
C MET A 671 -5.82 -4.56 -20.66
N LEU A 672 -6.54 -3.52 -21.12
CA LEU A 672 -8.00 -3.56 -21.28
C LEU A 672 -8.44 -4.65 -22.25
N ALA A 673 -7.82 -4.70 -23.44
CA ALA A 673 -8.12 -5.71 -24.44
C ALA A 673 -7.89 -7.13 -23.88
N ARG A 674 -6.81 -7.33 -23.12
CA ARG A 674 -6.50 -8.62 -22.51
C ARG A 674 -7.50 -9.01 -21.43
N LEU A 675 -7.87 -8.09 -20.53
CA LEU A 675 -8.89 -8.31 -19.51
C LEU A 675 -10.26 -8.63 -20.14
N ALA A 676 -10.64 -7.95 -21.22
CA ALA A 676 -11.88 -8.25 -21.93
C ALA A 676 -11.82 -9.61 -22.65
N SER A 677 -10.65 -10.00 -23.17
CA SER A 677 -10.44 -11.23 -23.96
C SER A 677 -10.15 -12.49 -23.13
N ARG A 678 -9.90 -12.36 -21.82
CA ARG A 678 -9.47 -13.49 -20.99
C ARG A 678 -10.59 -14.48 -20.69
N VAL A 679 -11.82 -13.98 -20.56
CA VAL A 679 -13.02 -14.79 -20.24
C VAL A 679 -13.46 -15.61 -21.45
N PRO A 680 -14.04 -16.81 -21.28
CA PRO A 680 -14.54 -17.62 -22.39
C PRO A 680 -15.69 -16.93 -23.13
N GLU A 681 -15.90 -17.31 -24.38
CA GLU A 681 -16.98 -16.78 -25.21
C GLU A 681 -18.30 -17.50 -24.94
N LYS A 682 -19.37 -16.72 -24.87
CA LYS A 682 -20.75 -17.22 -24.72
C LYS A 682 -21.64 -16.44 -25.68
N ASP A 683 -22.37 -17.16 -26.54
CA ASP A 683 -23.31 -16.58 -27.51
C ASP A 683 -22.68 -15.53 -28.45
N GLY A 684 -21.43 -15.76 -28.88
CA GLY A 684 -20.69 -14.84 -29.76
C GLY A 684 -20.12 -13.60 -29.06
N LYS A 685 -20.22 -13.54 -27.72
CA LYS A 685 -19.80 -12.39 -26.92
C LYS A 685 -18.90 -12.80 -25.77
N ARG A 686 -18.02 -11.90 -25.37
CA ARG A 686 -17.24 -11.99 -24.13
C ARG A 686 -17.60 -10.81 -23.25
N HIS A 687 -17.97 -11.07 -22.00
CA HIS A 687 -18.28 -10.03 -21.04
C HIS A 687 -17.50 -10.28 -19.75
N ALA A 688 -16.49 -9.46 -19.51
CA ALA A 688 -15.70 -9.48 -18.30
C ALA A 688 -16.23 -8.45 -17.30
N LYS A 689 -16.36 -8.86 -16.03
CA LYS A 689 -16.61 -7.95 -14.90
C LYS A 689 -15.39 -7.94 -14.00
N VAL A 690 -14.81 -6.76 -13.80
CA VAL A 690 -13.58 -6.59 -13.03
C VAL A 690 -13.82 -5.58 -11.91
N VAL A 691 -13.34 -5.87 -10.71
CA VAL A 691 -13.14 -4.86 -9.68
C VAL A 691 -11.65 -4.78 -9.46
N ALA A 692 -11.06 -3.67 -9.88
CA ALA A 692 -9.65 -3.41 -9.69
C ALA A 692 -9.44 -2.64 -8.38
N VAL A 693 -8.56 -3.15 -7.52
CA VAL A 693 -8.10 -2.51 -6.29
C VAL A 693 -6.65 -2.09 -6.43
N SER A 694 -6.30 -0.88 -5.98
CA SER A 694 -4.93 -0.36 -6.06
C SER A 694 -4.57 0.60 -4.93
N GLY A 695 -3.26 0.94 -4.88
CA GLY A 695 -2.65 1.82 -3.90
C GLY A 695 -1.66 2.83 -4.52
N ASP A 696 -0.63 3.18 -3.76
CA ASP A 696 0.55 3.95 -4.17
C ASP A 696 0.30 5.41 -4.61
N VAL A 697 -0.76 6.05 -4.11
CA VAL A 697 -1.07 7.44 -4.47
C VAL A 697 -1.46 8.31 -3.26
N HIS A 698 -1.38 7.79 -2.03
CA HIS A 698 -1.68 8.48 -0.76
C HIS A 698 -3.09 9.11 -0.65
N PHE A 699 -3.99 8.80 -1.58
CA PHE A 699 -5.42 9.12 -1.51
C PHE A 699 -6.26 7.98 -2.07
N SER A 700 -7.57 8.09 -1.87
CA SER A 700 -8.57 7.10 -2.25
C SER A 700 -9.65 7.73 -3.09
N PHE A 701 -10.15 7.00 -4.07
CA PHE A 701 -11.24 7.40 -4.95
C PHE A 701 -11.88 6.16 -5.59
N ALA A 702 -12.96 6.38 -6.34
CA ALA A 702 -13.59 5.34 -7.14
C ALA A 702 -13.86 5.84 -8.57
N ALA A 703 -13.63 4.97 -9.54
CA ALA A 703 -13.94 5.19 -10.94
C ALA A 703 -14.63 3.97 -11.55
N ARG A 704 -15.37 4.20 -12.61
CA ARG A 704 -15.99 3.19 -13.46
C ARG A 704 -15.37 3.25 -14.85
N LEU A 705 -15.04 2.10 -15.41
CA LEU A 705 -14.58 1.98 -16.79
C LEU A 705 -15.48 1.00 -17.54
N GLN A 706 -15.93 1.38 -18.72
CA GLN A 706 -16.65 0.52 -19.66
C GLN A 706 -15.86 0.43 -20.97
N TYR A 707 -15.64 -0.77 -21.47
CA TYR A 707 -14.89 -1.03 -22.69
C TYR A 707 -15.72 -1.88 -23.65
N TRP A 708 -15.75 -1.45 -24.90
CA TRP A 708 -16.53 -2.02 -25.98
C TRP A 708 -15.64 -2.25 -27.19
N ALA A 709 -15.54 -3.50 -27.65
CA ALA A 709 -14.76 -3.83 -28.83
C ALA A 709 -15.47 -4.81 -29.73
N GLU A 710 -15.55 -4.49 -31.02
CA GLU A 710 -15.86 -5.50 -32.05
C GLU A 710 -14.61 -6.29 -32.41
N LYS A 711 -13.45 -5.64 -32.36
CA LYS A 711 -12.13 -6.26 -32.51
C LYS A 711 -11.19 -5.65 -31.46
N PRO A 712 -11.01 -6.29 -30.30
CA PRO A 712 -10.08 -5.77 -29.31
C PRO A 712 -8.66 -5.79 -29.85
N LEU A 713 -7.82 -4.89 -29.36
CA LEU A 713 -6.42 -4.78 -29.75
C LEU A 713 -5.70 -6.13 -29.57
N GLY A 714 -5.20 -6.70 -30.66
CA GLY A 714 -4.48 -7.98 -30.66
C GLY A 714 -5.35 -9.22 -30.43
N GLY A 715 -6.69 -9.10 -30.35
CA GLY A 715 -7.62 -10.21 -30.14
C GLY A 715 -8.38 -10.66 -31.39
N ASN A 716 -9.29 -11.63 -31.21
CA ASN A 716 -10.12 -12.19 -32.29
C ASN A 716 -11.33 -11.29 -32.58
N ALA A 717 -11.98 -11.48 -33.74
CA ALA A 717 -13.12 -10.65 -34.21
C ALA A 717 -14.47 -10.89 -33.49
N ALA A 718 -14.46 -11.41 -32.27
CA ALA A 718 -15.67 -11.56 -31.45
C ALA A 718 -16.01 -10.24 -30.74
N GLU A 719 -17.26 -10.03 -30.37
CA GLU A 719 -17.66 -8.86 -29.57
C GLU A 719 -17.17 -9.02 -28.12
N HIS A 720 -16.44 -8.02 -27.61
CA HIS A 720 -15.92 -7.98 -26.25
C HIS A 720 -16.49 -6.79 -25.49
N ARG A 721 -16.85 -7.07 -24.23
CA ARG A 721 -17.37 -6.12 -23.25
C ARG A 721 -16.55 -6.27 -21.97
N LEU A 722 -16.16 -5.16 -21.38
CA LEU A 722 -15.55 -5.13 -20.05
C LEU A 722 -16.20 -4.01 -19.25
N THR A 723 -16.74 -4.34 -18.08
CA THR A 723 -17.15 -3.35 -17.08
C THR A 723 -16.23 -3.50 -15.88
N MET A 724 -15.60 -2.40 -15.50
CA MET A 724 -14.64 -2.35 -14.40
C MET A 724 -15.03 -1.28 -13.39
N ALA A 725 -15.02 -1.65 -12.10
CA ALA A 725 -14.91 -0.67 -11.03
C ALA A 725 -13.46 -0.59 -10.59
N HIS A 726 -12.84 0.58 -10.67
CA HIS A 726 -11.51 0.83 -10.13
C HIS A 726 -11.63 1.58 -8.81
N LEU A 727 -11.09 0.96 -7.76
CA LEU A 727 -11.29 1.32 -6.38
C LEU A 727 -9.93 1.48 -5.70
N THR A 728 -9.56 2.72 -5.36
CA THR A 728 -8.26 3.01 -4.75
C THR A 728 -8.45 3.30 -3.27
N ALA A 729 -7.62 2.71 -2.41
CA ALA A 729 -7.64 2.93 -0.95
C ALA A 729 -6.22 3.06 -0.40
N SER A 730 -5.60 4.23 -0.61
CA SER A 730 -4.15 4.30 -0.52
C SER A 730 -3.58 4.78 0.82
N ALA A 731 -4.27 5.57 1.62
CA ALA A 731 -3.65 6.18 2.80
C ALA A 731 -3.94 5.39 4.08
N PHE A 732 -3.23 4.31 4.40
CA PHE A 732 -3.36 3.68 5.73
C PHE A 732 -2.72 4.52 6.83
N LYS A 733 -1.50 5.02 6.58
CA LYS A 733 -0.71 5.84 7.51
C LYS A 733 0.27 6.80 6.79
N ASN A 734 0.00 7.15 5.53
CA ASN A 734 0.91 8.00 4.76
C ASN A 734 0.19 9.15 4.03
N GLU A 735 -0.62 9.91 4.75
CA GLU A 735 -1.25 11.10 4.18
C GLU A 735 -0.25 12.25 4.00
N VAL A 736 -0.16 12.76 2.78
CA VAL A 736 0.76 13.86 2.42
C VAL A 736 -0.01 15.17 2.34
N GLY A 737 0.56 16.24 2.92
CA GLY A 737 -0.10 17.54 3.03
C GLY A 737 -0.53 18.17 1.69
N MET A 738 0.16 17.84 0.59
CA MET A 738 -0.27 18.28 -0.75
C MET A 738 -1.62 17.68 -1.15
N PHE A 739 -1.86 16.40 -0.85
CA PHE A 739 -3.11 15.70 -1.12
C PHE A 739 -4.20 15.99 -0.09
N ALA A 740 -3.85 16.49 1.10
CA ALA A 740 -4.85 17.01 2.04
C ALA A 740 -5.68 18.16 1.42
N VAL A 741 -5.07 18.95 0.53
CA VAL A 741 -5.79 20.01 -0.22
C VAL A 741 -6.82 19.42 -1.19
N MET A 742 -6.55 18.23 -1.76
CA MET A 742 -7.52 17.52 -2.62
C MET A 742 -8.77 17.09 -1.86
N HIS A 743 -8.68 16.80 -0.57
CA HIS A 743 -9.83 16.50 0.27
C HIS A 743 -10.83 17.67 0.38
N ASP A 744 -10.33 18.91 0.31
CA ASP A 744 -11.18 20.10 0.43
C ASP A 744 -11.82 20.48 -0.92
N ILE A 745 -11.11 20.23 -2.02
CA ILE A 745 -11.44 20.74 -3.36
C ILE A 745 -12.04 19.67 -4.28
N GLY A 746 -11.82 18.39 -4.01
CA GLY A 746 -12.19 17.27 -4.88
C GLY A 746 -11.26 17.15 -6.09
N TYR A 747 -11.81 16.70 -7.22
CA TYR A 747 -11.03 16.41 -8.43
C TYR A 747 -10.55 17.65 -9.22
N GLU A 748 -11.10 18.84 -8.96
CA GLU A 748 -10.92 20.03 -9.82
C GLU A 748 -10.20 21.18 -9.08
N LEU A 749 -8.86 21.25 -9.18
CA LEU A 749 -8.08 22.40 -8.67
C LEU A 749 -8.43 23.72 -9.39
N ALA A 750 -8.84 23.69 -10.66
CA ALA A 750 -9.10 24.91 -11.44
C ALA A 750 -10.46 25.59 -11.10
N ASN A 751 -11.39 24.86 -10.48
CA ASN A 751 -12.75 25.31 -10.24
C ASN A 751 -12.97 25.95 -8.86
N PHE A 752 -11.97 26.63 -8.28
CA PHE A 752 -12.12 27.41 -7.04
C PHE A 752 -13.26 28.45 -7.09
N ILE A 753 -13.76 28.80 -8.29
CA ILE A 753 -14.76 29.84 -8.54
C ILE A 753 -16.15 29.25 -8.87
N SER A 754 -16.24 27.96 -9.22
CA SER A 754 -17.51 27.33 -9.61
C SER A 754 -18.27 26.81 -8.38
N ALA A 755 -19.49 27.32 -8.19
CA ALA A 755 -20.37 26.91 -7.09
C ALA A 755 -20.87 25.44 -7.20
N GLU A 756 -20.68 24.79 -8.35
CA GLU A 756 -21.26 23.47 -8.62
C GLU A 756 -20.29 22.28 -8.41
N LYS A 757 -19.00 22.52 -8.09
CA LYS A 757 -17.94 21.50 -7.86
C LYS A 757 -18.28 20.12 -8.47
N LYS A 758 -18.07 20.00 -9.79
CA LYS A 758 -18.47 18.84 -10.60
C LYS A 758 -17.42 17.71 -10.52
N LEU A 759 -17.86 16.48 -10.75
CA LEU A 759 -16.95 15.39 -11.12
C LEU A 759 -16.24 15.77 -12.45
N PRO A 760 -15.06 15.21 -12.74
CA PRO A 760 -14.47 15.31 -14.06
C PRO A 760 -15.47 14.88 -15.13
N GLU A 761 -15.41 15.51 -16.31
CA GLU A 761 -16.20 15.05 -17.46
C GLU A 761 -15.82 13.61 -17.82
N PRO A 762 -16.79 12.77 -18.25
CA PRO A 762 -16.49 11.41 -18.68
C PRO A 762 -15.46 11.40 -19.81
N GLU A 763 -14.42 10.58 -19.66
CA GLU A 763 -13.41 10.42 -20.70
C GLU A 763 -13.87 9.33 -21.66
N ILE A 764 -14.05 9.66 -22.94
CA ILE A 764 -14.46 8.69 -23.96
C ILE A 764 -13.40 8.64 -25.06
N ILE A 765 -12.83 7.46 -25.28
CA ILE A 765 -11.70 7.26 -26.19
C ILE A 765 -12.07 6.24 -27.25
N LEU A 766 -11.84 6.60 -28.50
CA LEU A 766 -12.03 5.74 -29.66
C LEU A 766 -10.66 5.18 -30.07
N GLY A 767 -10.59 3.88 -30.28
CA GLY A 767 -9.37 3.15 -30.61
C GLY A 767 -9.39 2.52 -31.99
N TYR A 768 -8.27 2.66 -32.69
CA TYR A 768 -8.02 2.14 -34.02
C TYR A 768 -6.69 1.38 -34.01
N PRO A 769 -6.56 0.24 -34.70
CA PRO A 769 -5.40 -0.63 -34.60
C PRO A 769 -4.12 0.06 -35.08
N LYS A 770 -4.22 1.02 -36.00
CA LYS A 770 -3.10 1.72 -36.63
C LYS A 770 -3.48 3.13 -37.10
N PRO A 771 -2.49 4.03 -37.28
CA PRO A 771 -2.71 5.40 -37.80
C PRO A 771 -3.30 5.47 -39.21
N ASP A 772 -3.06 4.46 -40.05
CA ASP A 772 -3.56 4.40 -41.43
C ASP A 772 -5.05 4.07 -41.53
N SER A 773 -5.74 3.97 -40.39
CA SER A 773 -7.20 3.88 -40.30
C SER A 773 -7.92 5.16 -40.77
N PHE A 774 -7.19 6.26 -40.95
CA PHE A 774 -7.70 7.54 -41.45
C PHE A 774 -7.07 7.88 -42.80
N SER A 775 -7.85 8.43 -43.74
CA SER A 775 -7.27 9.10 -44.90
C SER A 775 -6.46 10.33 -44.45
N GLU A 776 -5.46 10.75 -45.23
CA GLU A 776 -4.62 11.91 -44.86
C GLU A 776 -5.46 13.19 -44.67
N GLU A 777 -6.47 13.38 -45.52
CA GLU A 777 -7.43 14.48 -45.42
C GLU A 777 -8.24 14.39 -44.13
N LYS A 778 -8.74 13.19 -43.81
CA LYS A 778 -9.55 12.97 -42.62
C LYS A 778 -8.75 13.16 -41.34
N ALA A 779 -7.51 12.67 -41.31
CA ALA A 779 -6.61 12.87 -40.18
C ALA A 779 -6.36 14.37 -39.93
N LYS A 780 -6.17 15.18 -40.99
CA LYS A 780 -6.01 16.63 -40.88
C LYS A 780 -7.28 17.31 -40.37
N GLU A 781 -8.44 16.92 -40.88
CA GLU A 781 -9.74 17.44 -40.41
C GLU A 781 -9.92 17.17 -38.91
N ILE A 782 -9.69 15.94 -38.45
CA ILE A 782 -9.81 15.58 -37.03
C ILE A 782 -8.83 16.38 -36.17
N LEU A 783 -7.57 16.48 -36.61
CA LEU A 783 -6.53 17.21 -35.88
C LEU A 783 -6.88 18.70 -35.66
N LEU A 784 -7.52 19.34 -36.64
CA LEU A 784 -7.91 20.76 -36.59
C LEU A 784 -9.16 20.99 -35.74
N ASN A 785 -10.10 20.05 -35.74
CA ASN A 785 -11.40 20.17 -35.07
C ASN A 785 -11.48 19.37 -33.76
N THR A 786 -10.33 19.08 -33.14
CA THR A 786 -10.24 18.41 -31.83
C THR A 786 -9.41 19.25 -30.86
N ARG A 787 -9.93 19.47 -29.66
CA ARG A 787 -9.18 20.12 -28.58
C ARG A 787 -8.28 19.12 -27.86
N TRP A 788 -7.00 19.16 -28.16
CA TRP A 788 -6.04 18.23 -27.55
C TRP A 788 -5.64 18.64 -26.11
N PHE A 789 -5.34 19.92 -25.89
CA PHE A 789 -4.81 20.41 -24.60
C PHE A 789 -5.93 20.71 -23.57
N PRO A 790 -5.80 20.33 -22.27
CA PRO A 790 -4.59 19.87 -21.59
C PRO A 790 -4.36 18.37 -21.40
N ASN A 791 -5.38 17.53 -21.61
CA ASN A 791 -5.32 16.13 -21.18
C ASN A 791 -4.85 15.17 -22.28
N TYR A 792 -4.88 15.59 -23.55
CA TYR A 792 -4.58 14.76 -24.73
C TYR A 792 -3.52 15.41 -25.63
N TYR A 793 -3.00 14.66 -26.59
CA TYR A 793 -1.99 15.16 -27.52
C TYR A 793 -2.16 14.61 -28.94
N PRO A 794 -1.90 15.41 -30.00
CA PRO A 794 -2.08 14.98 -31.40
C PRO A 794 -1.34 13.70 -31.80
N ALA A 795 -0.22 13.40 -31.15
CA ALA A 795 0.58 12.21 -31.46
C ALA A 795 -0.18 10.89 -31.18
N MET A 796 -1.21 10.91 -30.32
CA MET A 796 -2.08 9.75 -30.09
C MET A 796 -2.70 9.19 -31.39
N MET A 797 -2.93 10.03 -32.41
CA MET A 797 -3.42 9.56 -33.72
C MET A 797 -2.35 8.89 -34.58
N GLN A 798 -1.07 9.18 -34.30
CA GLN A 798 0.07 8.73 -35.08
C GLN A 798 0.76 7.51 -34.45
N GLU A 799 0.35 7.14 -33.24
CA GLU A 799 0.86 6.00 -32.50
C GLU A 799 0.10 4.71 -32.85
N THR A 800 0.63 3.56 -32.41
CA THR A 800 0.00 2.26 -32.60
C THR A 800 -0.29 1.65 -31.22
N PRO A 801 -1.57 1.54 -30.81
CA PRO A 801 -2.78 1.92 -31.55
C PRO A 801 -2.99 3.43 -31.69
N ALA A 802 -3.80 3.84 -32.67
CA ALA A 802 -4.20 5.24 -32.84
C ALA A 802 -5.47 5.52 -32.02
N MET A 803 -5.51 6.64 -31.30
CA MET A 803 -6.57 6.96 -30.34
C MET A 803 -7.12 8.36 -30.51
N LEU A 804 -8.41 8.53 -30.20
CA LEU A 804 -9.16 9.76 -30.38
C LEU A 804 -10.06 10.10 -29.17
N PRO A 805 -9.95 11.31 -28.57
CA PRO A 805 -10.78 11.72 -27.44
C PRO A 805 -12.10 12.35 -27.92
N LEU A 806 -13.20 11.60 -27.81
CA LEU A 806 -14.51 12.03 -28.30
C LEU A 806 -15.04 13.33 -27.66
N PRO A 807 -14.97 13.56 -26.32
CA PRO A 807 -15.56 14.75 -25.70
C PRO A 807 -14.90 16.08 -26.09
N GLN A 808 -13.75 16.02 -26.77
CA GLN A 808 -13.00 17.20 -27.18
C GLN A 808 -13.17 17.55 -28.67
N MET A 809 -13.98 16.78 -29.39
CA MET A 809 -14.28 17.02 -30.80
C MET A 809 -15.42 18.03 -30.96
N GLU A 810 -15.42 18.76 -32.08
CA GLU A 810 -16.59 19.54 -32.49
C GLU A 810 -17.80 18.61 -32.76
N GLU A 811 -19.01 19.05 -32.39
CA GLU A 811 -20.22 18.20 -32.40
C GLU A 811 -20.59 17.64 -33.78
N ASP A 812 -20.25 18.34 -34.85
CA ASP A 812 -20.52 17.96 -36.24
C ASP A 812 -19.42 17.11 -36.87
N LEU A 813 -18.26 16.96 -36.21
CA LEU A 813 -17.15 16.14 -36.70
C LEU A 813 -17.53 14.66 -36.71
N LYS A 814 -17.62 14.07 -37.90
CA LYS A 814 -17.80 12.63 -38.08
C LYS A 814 -16.47 11.89 -38.10
N VAL A 815 -16.45 10.66 -37.61
CA VAL A 815 -15.25 9.80 -37.58
C VAL A 815 -15.51 8.42 -38.19
N PRO A 816 -14.48 7.74 -38.72
CA PRO A 816 -14.60 6.33 -39.10
C PRO A 816 -14.98 5.45 -37.91
N LYS A 817 -15.62 4.31 -38.19
CA LYS A 817 -16.01 3.37 -37.13
C LYS A 817 -14.77 2.84 -36.38
N PRO A 818 -14.68 2.99 -35.05
CA PRO A 818 -13.56 2.46 -34.28
C PRO A 818 -13.70 0.95 -34.06
N ASP A 819 -12.57 0.26 -33.90
CA ASP A 819 -12.53 -1.18 -33.59
C ASP A 819 -12.87 -1.44 -32.11
N TRP A 820 -12.49 -0.50 -31.23
CA TRP A 820 -12.89 -0.46 -29.83
C TRP A 820 -13.03 0.96 -29.32
N PHE A 821 -13.71 1.14 -28.20
CA PHE A 821 -13.75 2.38 -27.46
C PHE A 821 -14.06 2.11 -26.00
N TYR A 822 -13.76 3.08 -25.15
CA TYR A 822 -14.08 2.99 -23.73
C TYR A 822 -14.50 4.34 -23.17
N ARG A 823 -15.15 4.26 -22.02
CA ARG A 823 -15.63 5.37 -21.21
C ARG A 823 -15.11 5.22 -19.78
N ILE A 824 -14.60 6.30 -19.19
CA ILE A 824 -14.18 6.36 -17.79
C ILE A 824 -14.98 7.45 -17.08
N ASP A 825 -15.60 7.11 -15.96
CA ASP A 825 -16.35 8.03 -15.11
C ASP A 825 -15.84 7.95 -13.67
N PHE A 826 -15.52 9.09 -13.07
CA PHE A 826 -15.27 9.14 -11.62
C PHE A 826 -16.59 9.09 -10.86
N VAL A 827 -16.61 8.41 -9.72
CA VAL A 827 -17.82 8.15 -8.96
C VAL A 827 -17.87 9.04 -7.73
N ARG A 828 -19.06 9.62 -7.48
CA ARG A 828 -19.33 10.47 -6.32
C ARG A 828 -19.57 9.62 -5.08
N GLY A 829 -18.94 9.98 -3.98
CA GLY A 829 -19.16 9.32 -2.69
C GLY A 829 -20.42 9.83 -1.97
N ALA A 830 -21.13 8.93 -1.29
CA ALA A 830 -22.22 9.23 -0.38
C ALA A 830 -21.72 9.36 1.06
N LYS A 831 -22.34 10.27 1.83
CA LYS A 831 -21.98 10.53 3.23
C LYS A 831 -22.23 9.29 4.10
N GLY A 832 -21.28 8.96 4.99
CA GLY A 832 -21.50 7.98 6.05
C GLY A 832 -22.61 8.40 7.02
N SER A 833 -23.35 7.41 7.56
CA SER A 833 -24.48 7.60 8.48
C SER A 833 -24.07 8.28 9.79
N ASP A 834 -22.91 7.88 10.32
CA ASP A 834 -22.51 8.20 11.70
C ASP A 834 -21.51 9.35 11.80
N TYR A 835 -20.95 9.80 10.67
CA TYR A 835 -20.01 10.92 10.66
C TYR A 835 -20.72 12.26 10.90
N GLN A 836 -20.76 12.68 12.17
CA GLN A 836 -21.00 14.06 12.56
C GLN A 836 -19.66 14.81 12.52
N ALA A 837 -19.58 15.78 11.62
CA ALA A 837 -18.35 16.53 11.44
C ALA A 837 -18.21 17.57 12.56
N ASP A 838 -17.62 17.21 13.69
CA ASP A 838 -16.88 18.17 14.50
C ASP A 838 -15.48 18.27 13.88
N LEU A 839 -15.38 19.06 12.80
CA LEU A 839 -14.10 19.27 12.11
C LEU A 839 -13.09 19.81 13.14
N PRO A 840 -11.95 19.14 13.35
CA PRO A 840 -10.82 19.76 14.03
C PRO A 840 -10.47 21.04 13.29
N ASP A 841 -10.26 22.14 14.00
CA ASP A 841 -9.70 23.36 13.41
C ASP A 841 -8.39 22.93 12.70
N PRO A 842 -8.15 23.28 11.42
CA PRO A 842 -6.90 22.95 10.77
C PRO A 842 -5.78 23.47 11.67
N ASP A 843 -5.00 22.55 12.24
CA ASP A 843 -3.89 22.93 13.12
C ASP A 843 -3.02 23.89 12.32
N PRO A 844 -2.92 25.16 12.75
CA PRO A 844 -2.22 26.17 11.99
C PRO A 844 -0.76 25.76 11.95
N ASP A 845 -0.27 25.55 10.72
CA ASP A 845 1.15 25.56 10.37
C ASP A 845 1.91 26.48 11.36
N PRO A 846 2.89 25.97 12.14
CA PRO A 846 3.53 26.72 13.22
C PRO A 846 4.41 27.88 12.73
N ASN A 847 4.40 28.19 11.43
CA ASN A 847 5.20 29.25 10.82
C ASN A 847 4.57 30.65 11.01
N PRO A 848 5.11 31.53 11.89
CA PRO A 848 4.51 32.83 12.17
C PRO A 848 4.75 33.88 11.06
N ASP A 849 5.50 33.54 10.00
CA ASP A 849 5.96 34.51 8.98
C ASP A 849 5.14 34.55 7.69
N GLN A 850 4.02 33.80 7.57
CA GLN A 850 3.10 33.93 6.44
C GLN A 850 2.11 35.10 6.62
N LYS A 851 2.52 36.23 6.03
CA LYS A 851 1.88 37.55 5.99
C LYS A 851 0.39 37.53 5.55
N TRP A 852 -0.49 38.03 6.42
CA TRP A 852 -1.85 38.62 6.26
C TRP A 852 -2.94 37.99 5.36
N TYR A 853 -2.62 37.19 4.33
CA TYR A 853 -3.61 36.60 3.43
C TYR A 853 -4.40 35.42 4.06
N HIS A 854 -3.88 34.80 5.13
CA HIS A 854 -4.57 33.74 5.88
C HIS A 854 -5.75 34.22 6.76
N LYS A 855 -5.75 35.49 7.17
CA LYS A 855 -6.74 35.99 8.16
C LYS A 855 -8.05 36.49 7.53
N VAL A 856 -8.01 36.84 6.24
CA VAL A 856 -9.21 37.14 5.44
C VAL A 856 -9.66 35.89 4.67
N GLY A 857 -8.73 35.03 4.25
CA GLY A 857 -9.02 33.78 3.55
C GLY A 857 -9.78 32.75 4.40
N SER A 858 -9.45 32.58 5.68
CA SER A 858 -10.09 31.56 6.54
C SER A 858 -11.56 31.84 6.87
N LYS A 859 -11.96 33.10 7.07
CA LYS A 859 -13.37 33.46 7.32
C LYS A 859 -14.23 33.42 6.05
N LEU A 860 -13.66 33.72 4.88
CA LEU A 860 -14.32 33.54 3.58
C LEU A 860 -14.42 32.05 3.19
N LYS A 861 -13.39 31.24 3.45
CA LYS A 861 -13.37 29.78 3.21
C LYS A 861 -14.39 29.05 4.09
N LYS A 862 -14.53 29.43 5.37
CA LYS A 862 -15.55 28.90 6.30
C LYS A 862 -16.99 29.30 5.96
N HIS A 863 -17.23 30.45 5.32
CA HIS A 863 -18.58 30.86 4.90
C HIS A 863 -18.98 30.31 3.52
N TYR A 864 -18.02 30.10 2.61
CA TYR A 864 -18.26 29.59 1.25
C TYR A 864 -18.46 28.06 1.21
N LEU A 865 -17.71 27.30 2.02
CA LEU A 865 -17.86 25.83 2.13
C LEU A 865 -19.16 25.38 2.81
N TYR A 866 -19.83 26.26 3.53
CA TYR A 866 -21.05 25.96 4.31
C TYR A 866 -22.35 26.20 3.52
N GLY A 867 -22.27 26.78 2.33
CA GLY A 867 -23.42 27.42 1.66
C GLY A 867 -24.52 26.50 1.16
N LYS A 868 -24.26 25.58 0.20
CA LYS A 868 -25.38 24.93 -0.54
C LYS A 868 -25.21 23.51 -1.12
N ASN A 869 -24.05 22.84 -1.10
CA ASN A 869 -23.93 21.45 -1.58
C ASN A 869 -22.89 20.65 -0.77
N SER A 870 -23.36 19.75 0.09
CA SER A 870 -22.60 19.08 1.15
C SER A 870 -21.79 17.84 0.74
N VAL A 871 -21.69 17.52 -0.55
CA VAL A 871 -20.92 16.35 -1.06
C VAL A 871 -19.57 16.77 -1.66
N ALA A 872 -19.41 18.05 -2.01
CA ALA A 872 -18.34 18.45 -2.89
C ALA A 872 -17.01 18.69 -2.15
N GLY A 873 -16.04 17.80 -2.38
CA GLY A 873 -14.74 17.74 -1.70
C GLY A 873 -14.45 16.34 -1.13
N ARG A 874 -15.48 15.65 -0.62
CA ARG A 874 -15.35 14.28 -0.09
C ARG A 874 -15.30 13.20 -1.17
N ASP A 875 -15.26 13.59 -2.44
CA ASP A 875 -15.13 12.65 -3.55
C ASP A 875 -13.75 11.97 -3.58
N ILE A 876 -12.77 12.52 -2.85
CA ILE A 876 -11.42 11.99 -2.65
C ILE A 876 -11.11 11.91 -1.15
N ILE A 877 -10.54 10.80 -0.70
CA ILE A 877 -10.14 10.58 0.69
C ILE A 877 -8.62 10.49 0.77
N SER A 878 -7.97 11.56 1.23
CA SER A 878 -6.52 11.61 1.49
C SER A 878 -6.21 11.52 2.98
N ARG A 879 -7.05 10.84 3.74
CA ARG A 879 -6.87 10.58 5.17
C ARG A 879 -6.74 9.08 5.43
N ASN A 880 -6.20 8.76 6.60
CA ASN A 880 -5.93 7.44 7.16
C ASN A 880 -7.17 6.54 7.09
N SER A 881 -7.32 5.78 6.00
CA SER A 881 -8.57 5.08 5.68
C SER A 881 -8.38 3.60 5.36
N LEU A 882 -9.31 2.79 5.86
CA LEU A 882 -9.49 1.38 5.52
C LEU A 882 -10.75 1.22 4.67
N ALA A 883 -10.67 0.51 3.54
CA ALA A 883 -11.80 0.33 2.63
C ALA A 883 -12.41 -1.08 2.72
N VAL A 884 -13.73 -1.16 2.87
CA VAL A 884 -14.50 -2.41 2.88
C VAL A 884 -15.40 -2.48 1.63
N LEU A 885 -15.29 -3.57 0.90
CA LEU A 885 -16.05 -3.86 -0.32
C LEU A 885 -17.23 -4.78 0.00
N ASN A 886 -18.41 -4.42 -0.49
CA ASN A 886 -19.63 -5.23 -0.46
C ASN A 886 -20.25 -5.27 -1.86
N PHE A 887 -20.98 -6.34 -2.19
CA PHE A 887 -21.54 -6.53 -3.55
C PHE A 887 -23.06 -6.67 -3.49
N HIS A 888 -23.78 -5.82 -4.21
CA HIS A 888 -25.25 -5.85 -4.26
C HIS A 888 -25.67 -6.39 -5.63
N TRP A 889 -25.71 -7.72 -5.80
CA TRP A 889 -25.78 -8.34 -7.13
C TRP A 889 -27.06 -9.15 -7.42
N GLU A 890 -27.76 -9.59 -6.38
CA GLU A 890 -28.99 -10.36 -6.50
C GLU A 890 -30.17 -9.56 -5.93
N GLY A 891 -31.35 -9.82 -6.46
CA GLY A 891 -32.60 -9.23 -5.99
C GLY A 891 -33.48 -8.85 -7.17
N LYS A 892 -34.56 -9.58 -7.31
CA LYS A 892 -35.50 -9.45 -8.42
C LYS A 892 -36.92 -9.65 -7.90
N GLY A 893 -37.84 -8.87 -8.44
CA GLY A 893 -39.25 -9.04 -8.15
C GLY A 893 -40.12 -8.22 -9.09
N LYS A 894 -41.39 -8.06 -8.71
CA LYS A 894 -42.36 -7.28 -9.48
C LYS A 894 -43.11 -6.31 -8.60
N VAL A 895 -43.38 -5.11 -9.12
CA VAL A 895 -44.24 -4.12 -8.46
C VAL A 895 -45.61 -4.75 -8.21
N SER A 896 -46.08 -4.75 -6.95
CA SER A 896 -47.35 -5.34 -6.55
C SER A 896 -48.19 -4.42 -5.66
N GLY A 897 -49.44 -4.80 -5.40
CA GLY A 897 -50.41 -3.98 -4.67
C GLY A 897 -51.00 -2.85 -5.52
N GLU A 898 -50.22 -1.80 -5.79
CA GLU A 898 -50.63 -0.63 -6.57
C GLU A 898 -49.54 -0.21 -7.57
N ALA A 899 -49.92 0.53 -8.62
CA ALA A 899 -48.96 1.14 -9.53
C ALA A 899 -48.12 2.21 -8.80
N LEU A 900 -46.84 2.31 -9.14
CA LEU A 900 -45.93 3.25 -8.49
C LEU A 900 -46.04 4.65 -9.13
N SER A 901 -46.70 5.58 -8.44
CA SER A 901 -46.79 6.99 -8.87
C SER A 901 -45.47 7.75 -8.65
N LYS A 902 -45.20 8.84 -9.38
CA LYS A 902 -43.92 9.60 -9.30
C LYS A 902 -43.50 10.07 -7.90
N THR A 903 -44.44 10.25 -6.98
CA THR A 903 -44.20 10.77 -5.62
C THR A 903 -44.21 9.68 -4.55
N ALA A 904 -44.43 8.42 -4.93
CA ALA A 904 -44.43 7.30 -4.00
C ALA A 904 -43.08 7.18 -3.27
N LYS A 905 -43.14 6.99 -1.96
CA LYS A 905 -41.98 6.75 -1.08
C LYS A 905 -41.84 5.30 -0.65
N THR A 906 -42.81 4.47 -1.01
CA THR A 906 -42.85 3.06 -0.66
C THR A 906 -43.21 2.26 -1.90
N LEU A 907 -42.58 1.11 -2.04
CA LEU A 907 -42.83 0.18 -3.13
C LEU A 907 -43.03 -1.22 -2.54
N LYS A 908 -44.18 -1.84 -2.87
CA LYS A 908 -44.41 -3.25 -2.57
C LYS A 908 -43.90 -4.10 -3.72
N VAL A 909 -43.09 -5.10 -3.42
CA VAL A 909 -42.47 -5.98 -4.40
C VAL A 909 -42.78 -7.43 -4.04
N ASP A 910 -43.41 -8.15 -4.96
CA ASP A 910 -43.50 -9.61 -4.89
C ASP A 910 -42.12 -10.17 -5.26
N VAL A 911 -41.50 -10.88 -4.31
CA VAL A 911 -40.08 -11.24 -4.38
C VAL A 911 -39.88 -12.54 -5.16
N GLU A 912 -39.03 -12.50 -6.18
CA GLU A 912 -38.60 -13.69 -6.92
C GLU A 912 -37.23 -14.18 -6.45
N GLU A 913 -36.35 -13.24 -6.05
CA GLU A 913 -35.00 -13.51 -5.53
C GLU A 913 -34.71 -12.63 -4.31
N VAL A 914 -33.79 -13.08 -3.45
CA VAL A 914 -33.43 -12.40 -2.20
C VAL A 914 -32.79 -11.02 -2.46
N PHE A 915 -33.25 -10.03 -1.70
CA PHE A 915 -32.73 -8.66 -1.73
C PHE A 915 -31.63 -8.46 -0.66
N PRO A 916 -30.62 -7.60 -0.91
CA PRO A 916 -29.56 -7.31 0.06
C PRO A 916 -30.05 -6.40 1.19
N ASP A 917 -29.24 -6.24 2.23
CA ASP A 917 -29.49 -5.28 3.30
C ASP A 917 -29.33 -3.84 2.78
N PRO A 918 -30.22 -2.89 3.17
CA PRO A 918 -30.11 -1.49 2.75
C PRO A 918 -28.86 -0.81 3.33
N PRO A 919 -28.35 0.26 2.69
CA PRO A 919 -28.88 0.90 1.49
C PRO A 919 -28.38 0.29 0.17
N PHE A 920 -29.28 0.14 -0.81
CA PHE A 920 -28.98 -0.32 -2.18
C PHE A 920 -29.82 0.45 -3.22
N GLN A 921 -29.58 0.20 -4.51
CA GLN A 921 -30.36 0.77 -5.61
C GLN A 921 -31.15 -0.30 -6.35
N ILE A 922 -32.35 0.07 -6.80
CA ILE A 922 -33.16 -0.71 -7.73
C ILE A 922 -33.31 0.03 -9.05
N VAL A 923 -33.53 -0.75 -10.11
CA VAL A 923 -33.83 -0.30 -11.47
C VAL A 923 -35.24 -0.75 -11.82
N ILE A 924 -36.07 0.17 -12.32
CA ILE A 924 -37.36 -0.13 -12.96
C ILE A 924 -37.42 0.65 -14.27
N GLY A 925 -37.39 -0.06 -15.41
CA GLY A 925 -37.25 0.58 -16.72
C GLY A 925 -35.92 1.35 -16.81
N GLU A 926 -35.99 2.66 -17.00
CA GLU A 926 -34.83 3.57 -17.03
C GLU A 926 -34.65 4.38 -15.75
N GLU A 927 -35.46 4.12 -14.72
CA GLU A 927 -35.41 4.85 -13.46
C GLU A 927 -34.58 4.12 -12.41
N LEU A 928 -33.65 4.87 -11.79
CA LEU A 928 -32.92 4.45 -10.60
C LEU A 928 -33.56 5.01 -9.33
N MET A 929 -33.67 4.16 -8.31
CA MET A 929 -34.19 4.53 -7.00
C MET A 929 -33.29 4.01 -5.87
N ASP A 930 -33.02 4.86 -4.88
CA ASP A 930 -32.33 4.49 -3.65
C ASP A 930 -33.32 3.90 -2.66
N VAL A 931 -33.01 2.71 -2.15
CA VAL A 931 -33.75 2.02 -1.10
C VAL A 931 -33.02 2.18 0.23
N SER A 932 -33.72 2.68 1.24
CA SER A 932 -33.19 2.87 2.60
C SER A 932 -33.71 1.90 3.64
N LYS A 933 -34.80 1.18 3.35
CA LYS A 933 -35.38 0.19 4.26
C LYS A 933 -36.05 -0.93 3.48
N VAL A 934 -35.93 -2.14 4.00
CA VAL A 934 -36.64 -3.34 3.52
C VAL A 934 -37.42 -3.92 4.69
N GLU A 935 -38.72 -4.17 4.51
CA GLU A 935 -39.57 -4.83 5.48
C GLU A 935 -40.21 -6.07 4.85
N THR A 936 -39.85 -7.25 5.34
CA THR A 936 -40.33 -8.53 4.82
C THR A 936 -41.67 -8.92 5.45
N GLN A 937 -42.67 -9.24 4.62
CA GLN A 937 -43.99 -9.68 5.06
C GLN A 937 -44.50 -10.83 4.18
N GLY A 938 -44.29 -12.07 4.62
CA GLY A 938 -44.63 -13.24 3.81
C GLY A 938 -43.82 -13.29 2.52
N ASP A 939 -44.50 -13.42 1.37
CA ASP A 939 -43.87 -13.57 0.05
C ASP A 939 -43.56 -12.23 -0.65
N PHE A 940 -43.77 -11.11 0.03
CA PHE A 940 -43.47 -9.77 -0.50
C PHE A 940 -42.64 -8.95 0.47
N ILE A 941 -41.98 -7.93 -0.06
CA ILE A 941 -41.25 -6.93 0.71
C ILE A 941 -41.82 -5.54 0.46
N HIS A 942 -41.78 -4.71 1.50
CA HIS A 942 -41.98 -3.28 1.40
C HIS A 942 -40.63 -2.58 1.38
N LEU A 943 -40.33 -1.94 0.27
CA LEU A 943 -39.15 -1.08 0.09
C LEU A 943 -39.52 0.35 0.45
N THR A 944 -38.75 0.97 1.33
CA THR A 944 -38.80 2.44 1.53
C THR A 944 -37.78 3.09 0.61
N ILE A 945 -38.26 3.99 -0.24
CA ILE A 945 -37.47 4.69 -1.24
C ILE A 945 -37.01 6.03 -0.65
N ALA A 946 -35.69 6.19 -0.52
CA ALA A 946 -35.08 7.44 -0.07
C ALA A 946 -35.08 8.50 -1.18
N LYS A 947 -34.82 8.09 -2.42
CA LYS A 947 -34.69 8.98 -3.58
C LYS A 947 -35.13 8.29 -4.87
N ARG A 948 -35.77 9.06 -5.75
CA ARG A 948 -36.24 8.64 -7.08
C ARG A 948 -35.61 9.50 -8.17
N GLY A 949 -35.43 8.93 -9.36
CA GLY A 949 -34.69 9.60 -10.43
C GLY A 949 -33.25 9.91 -9.99
N ASP A 950 -32.59 8.93 -9.40
CA ASP A 950 -31.23 9.11 -8.90
C ASP A 950 -30.18 9.07 -10.03
N GLU A 951 -28.97 9.61 -9.78
CA GLU A 951 -27.83 9.59 -10.71
C GLU A 951 -28.15 10.04 -12.15
N GLY A 952 -28.93 11.11 -12.29
CA GLY A 952 -29.27 11.68 -13.60
C GLY A 952 -30.45 11.01 -14.31
N THR A 953 -31.07 10.00 -13.70
CA THR A 953 -32.33 9.43 -14.19
C THR A 953 -33.53 10.28 -13.78
N THR A 954 -34.73 9.99 -14.30
CA THR A 954 -35.94 10.77 -14.01
C THR A 954 -37.01 9.93 -13.32
N ALA A 955 -37.75 10.54 -12.40
CA ALA A 955 -38.85 9.87 -11.71
C ALA A 955 -40.04 9.63 -12.66
N ALA A 956 -40.43 8.36 -12.83
CA ALA A 956 -41.48 7.93 -13.73
C ALA A 956 -42.66 7.26 -13.00
N GLU A 957 -43.75 7.00 -13.71
CA GLU A 957 -44.81 6.12 -13.20
C GLU A 957 -44.56 4.70 -13.68
N HIS A 958 -44.72 3.72 -12.80
CA HIS A 958 -44.54 2.31 -13.15
C HIS A 958 -45.80 1.52 -12.91
N ARG A 959 -46.19 0.73 -13.92
CA ARG A 959 -47.37 -0.13 -13.86
C ARG A 959 -47.22 -1.26 -12.84
N LEU A 960 -48.35 -1.77 -12.37
CA LEU A 960 -48.39 -3.04 -11.65
C LEU A 960 -47.73 -4.15 -12.49
N GLY A 961 -46.92 -4.99 -11.86
CA GLY A 961 -46.16 -6.05 -12.51
C GLY A 961 -44.90 -5.60 -13.24
N ALA A 962 -44.50 -4.31 -13.15
CA ALA A 962 -43.21 -3.86 -13.66
C ALA A 962 -42.07 -4.60 -12.95
N GLU A 963 -41.04 -4.98 -13.73
CA GLU A 963 -39.90 -5.72 -13.22
C GLU A 963 -39.03 -4.81 -12.35
N VAL A 964 -38.72 -5.26 -11.14
CA VAL A 964 -37.82 -4.59 -10.21
C VAL A 964 -36.54 -5.41 -10.14
N LYS A 965 -35.41 -4.79 -10.41
CA LYS A 965 -34.08 -5.42 -10.29
C LYS A 965 -33.21 -4.62 -9.35
N ILE A 966 -32.39 -5.29 -8.56
CA ILE A 966 -31.24 -4.67 -7.90
C ILE A 966 -30.23 -4.27 -8.96
N ARG A 967 -29.74 -3.04 -8.87
CA ARG A 967 -28.62 -2.56 -9.70
C ARG A 967 -27.35 -3.25 -9.25
N GLN A 968 -26.73 -4.07 -10.10
CA GLN A 968 -25.51 -4.79 -9.74
C GLN A 968 -24.34 -3.83 -9.52
N ALA A 969 -23.98 -3.56 -8.26
CA ALA A 969 -22.93 -2.61 -7.92
C ALA A 969 -22.00 -3.15 -6.83
N VAL A 970 -20.74 -2.70 -6.87
CA VAL A 970 -19.80 -2.82 -5.76
C VAL A 970 -19.88 -1.55 -4.90
N ARG A 971 -19.98 -1.74 -3.59
CA ARG A 971 -20.00 -0.68 -2.59
C ARG A 971 -18.65 -0.66 -1.88
N GLN A 972 -17.90 0.44 -2.00
CA GLN A 972 -16.67 0.68 -1.24
C GLN A 972 -16.96 1.65 -0.10
N THR A 973 -16.87 1.18 1.14
CA THR A 973 -17.06 1.99 2.34
C THR A 973 -15.72 2.24 3.02
N HIS A 974 -15.36 3.51 3.19
CA HIS A 974 -14.15 3.91 3.89
C HIS A 974 -14.45 4.20 5.36
N TRP A 975 -13.59 3.66 6.20
CA TRP A 975 -13.55 3.88 7.63
C TRP A 975 -12.32 4.73 7.96
N LEU A 976 -12.50 5.70 8.86
CA LEU A 976 -11.40 6.48 9.44
C LEU A 976 -11.32 6.21 10.94
N LEU A 977 -10.13 6.43 11.49
CA LEU A 977 -9.91 6.38 12.93
C LEU A 977 -10.34 7.73 13.53
N GLU A 978 -11.23 7.69 14.51
CA GLU A 978 -11.50 8.82 15.40
C GLU A 978 -10.72 8.61 16.71
N LYS A 979 -9.96 9.64 17.09
CA LYS A 979 -9.12 9.62 18.29
C LYS A 979 -9.79 10.44 19.38
N GLU A 980 -10.28 9.77 20.42
CA GLU A 980 -10.68 10.42 21.67
C GLU A 980 -9.46 10.44 22.60
N LEU A 981 -8.96 11.64 22.88
CA LEU A 981 -7.86 11.86 23.82
C LEU A 981 -8.43 12.03 25.22
N THR A 982 -8.22 11.05 26.10
CA THR A 982 -8.39 11.24 27.55
C THR A 982 -7.04 11.54 28.21
N GLU A 983 -7.02 12.09 29.43
CA GLU A 983 -5.78 12.33 30.17
C GLU A 983 -5.00 11.04 30.49
N ALA A 984 -5.65 9.87 30.42
CA ALA A 984 -5.06 8.58 30.77
C ALA A 984 -4.76 7.68 29.55
N GLU A 985 -5.59 7.72 28.50
CA GLU A 985 -5.60 6.72 27.42
C GLU A 985 -5.97 7.32 26.06
N ILE A 986 -5.39 6.75 24.99
CA ILE A 986 -5.80 6.99 23.61
C ILE A 986 -6.87 5.96 23.26
N ASN A 987 -8.11 6.39 23.05
CA ASN A 987 -9.17 5.52 22.56
C ASN A 987 -9.34 5.70 21.04
N LEU A 988 -9.32 4.59 20.32
CA LEU A 988 -9.42 4.56 18.86
C LEU A 988 -10.76 3.95 18.48
N LYS A 989 -11.63 4.73 17.84
CA LYS A 989 -12.94 4.28 17.37
C LYS A 989 -13.03 4.39 15.85
N PRO A 990 -13.53 3.35 15.16
CA PRO A 990 -13.75 3.45 13.73
C PRO A 990 -15.04 4.24 13.45
N VAL A 991 -15.01 5.08 12.40
CA VAL A 991 -16.19 5.82 11.94
C VAL A 991 -16.37 5.64 10.44
N GLU A 992 -17.59 5.27 10.02
CA GLU A 992 -17.96 5.24 8.60
C GLU A 992 -17.93 6.66 8.03
N PHE A 993 -17.01 6.92 7.11
CA PHE A 993 -16.76 8.25 6.59
C PHE A 993 -17.49 8.51 5.26
N LEU A 994 -17.29 7.62 4.30
CA LEU A 994 -17.77 7.77 2.94
C LEU A 994 -18.00 6.41 2.29
N THR A 995 -19.04 6.32 1.47
CA THR A 995 -19.36 5.15 0.67
C THR A 995 -19.39 5.51 -0.82
N TYR A 996 -18.59 4.85 -1.65
CA TYR A 996 -18.76 4.84 -3.11
C TYR A 996 -19.64 3.66 -3.54
N ARG A 997 -20.43 3.84 -4.60
CA ARG A 997 -21.22 2.77 -5.21
C ARG A 997 -20.94 2.76 -6.71
N VAL A 998 -20.29 1.72 -7.20
CA VAL A 998 -19.89 1.61 -8.60
C VAL A 998 -20.65 0.47 -9.27
N PRO A 999 -21.53 0.75 -10.24
CA PRO A 999 -22.25 -0.28 -10.98
C PRO A 999 -21.35 -1.09 -11.92
N LEU A 1000 -21.70 -2.37 -12.11
CA LEU A 1000 -20.97 -3.36 -12.92
C LEU A 1000 -21.82 -3.95 -14.05
N GLU A 1001 -22.99 -3.39 -14.33
CA GLU A 1001 -23.86 -3.77 -15.46
C GLU A 1001 -23.37 -3.10 -16.76
N ASP A 1002 -23.37 -3.80 -17.91
CA ASP A 1002 -22.96 -3.16 -19.18
C ASP A 1002 -23.92 -2.02 -19.58
N ALA A 1003 -25.23 -2.25 -19.42
CA ALA A 1003 -26.29 -1.29 -19.72
C ALA A 1003 -26.86 -0.70 -18.43
N ASP A 1004 -26.22 0.36 -17.93
CA ASP A 1004 -26.63 1.06 -16.71
C ASP A 1004 -27.22 2.44 -17.06
N PRO A 1005 -28.41 2.81 -16.56
CA PRO A 1005 -29.06 4.08 -16.89
C PRO A 1005 -28.26 5.34 -16.54
N ALA A 1006 -27.41 5.31 -15.51
CA ALA A 1006 -26.60 6.47 -15.12
C ALA A 1006 -25.34 6.62 -15.99
N TYR A 1007 -24.89 5.54 -16.63
CA TYR A 1007 -23.70 5.52 -17.48
C TYR A 1007 -24.00 4.82 -18.81
N PRO A 1008 -24.81 5.45 -19.67
CA PRO A 1008 -25.19 4.85 -20.94
C PRO A 1008 -24.00 4.72 -21.87
N LYS A 1009 -24.08 3.74 -22.78
CA LYS A 1009 -23.15 3.61 -23.90
C LYS A 1009 -23.18 4.91 -24.72
N PRO A 1010 -22.02 5.55 -25.01
CA PRO A 1010 -22.00 6.80 -25.74
C PRO A 1010 -22.47 6.63 -27.18
N GLU A 1011 -23.17 7.64 -27.70
CA GLU A 1011 -23.49 7.75 -29.11
C GLU A 1011 -22.23 8.19 -29.88
N LEU A 1012 -21.88 7.46 -30.94
CA LEU A 1012 -20.69 7.73 -31.74
C LEU A 1012 -21.04 8.53 -33.00
N PRO A 1013 -20.33 9.63 -33.31
CA PRO A 1013 -20.57 10.43 -34.50
C PRO A 1013 -19.94 9.77 -35.74
N LEU A 1014 -20.52 8.65 -36.18
CA LEU A 1014 -19.98 7.88 -37.30
C LEU A 1014 -20.30 8.51 -38.65
N GLU A 1015 -19.40 8.36 -39.63
CA GLU A 1015 -19.69 8.71 -41.02
C GLU A 1015 -20.83 7.82 -41.59
N GLU A 1016 -21.78 8.45 -42.28
CA GLU A 1016 -22.85 7.72 -42.98
C GLU A 1016 -22.24 6.95 -44.17
N ASN A 1017 -22.02 5.66 -43.98
CA ASN A 1017 -21.46 4.71 -44.94
C ASN A 1017 -19.95 4.87 -45.23
N ALA A 1018 -19.10 4.45 -44.30
CA ALA A 1018 -17.77 3.97 -44.65
C ALA A 1018 -17.90 2.62 -45.39
N VAL A 1019 -18.07 2.67 -46.70
CA VAL A 1019 -17.85 1.52 -47.58
C VAL A 1019 -16.38 1.13 -47.42
N THR A 1020 -16.14 -0.06 -46.86
CA THR A 1020 -14.83 -0.73 -46.81
C THR A 1020 -14.13 -0.62 -48.17
N PRO A 1021 -12.87 -0.11 -48.24
CA PRO A 1021 -12.00 -0.37 -49.38
C PRO A 1021 -11.61 -1.85 -49.46
#